data_AF-A0A8H4BHK7-F1
#
_entry.id   AF-A0A8H4BHK7-F1
#
_cell.length_a   1.000
_cell.length_b   1.000
_cell.length_c   1.000
_cell.angle_alpha   90.00
_cell.angle_beta   90.00
_cell.angle_gamma   90.00
#
_symmetry.space_group_name_H-M   'P 1'
#
loop_
_entity.id
_entity.type
_entity.pdbx_description
1 polymer ?
#
loop_
_entity_poly.entity_id
_entity_poly.type
_entity_poly.pdbx_seq_one_letter_code
_entity_poly.pdbx_strand_id
1 'polypeptide(L)'
;MDEDAVMAMAAPIAEEDESAVISTSNHNAHQRPSAARMSAPSAAAESTASMSSQIMDVVKADRNVLQAFETYLNQFITSIGPLGYVNRLCKFLEISALGLALAARYPSSYHHGKEGFVVFQSRTDRDPKQSRKFLQDGLVCSVPTTGGRRRRRPKWFIVRESYVVCVDDPSECTIYDVFLFDQMFDIHRLAIFGDKSTHHLSKGGRKKFSNALANASHWTSGKSTLCLKNMQGVYHFRAKNEQQAKQFEASINLMAENSIWCKENRFKSFAPVRDNTAVTWFVDGRDYFWDVSVALENAKESIYIHDWWLSPELFLRRPAANNLEWRLDRVLRRKADQGVKVYIVMYKEVAMALPLFSHQAKRHLLSLSHNIFVQRHPSRALDIFNKNSIFFWAHHEKICVIDNEVAFIGGLDQCFGRYDTPGHILVDDLKPELDPTNNHPQVWPGKDYSNPRIIDFHTLDKPFEDNQDRTKLPRMPWHDVSMRLVGPAARDVSRHFVQRWNFLRRKKPTAPKRPTPMLLPVPDDYTNSLTIDDPRICHPHTSEACKVQILRSVSPWSIGSVDDHVEHSIQTAYCESIKQSKHLIYIENQFFVTSTKSGNTVIENNIGEAIYQRVLRAHKEGTKWRAIIIVPLVPGFPANIDETEASTVRLIMQCQYLSIARGPDSILARLHAAGVTNTHEYINFYGLRNWAELNGQYVTEQVYIHAKTMVVDDMTVIIGSANINERSQLGTRDSEIAACIQDDKDLIDSYFGGKKVKVGRYAHSLRMRLMCEHIGLDVDQIDRERYEKKKAKASKSYMKQPLWADRHLHDEDKNDAINCLPPFIQVNKDLAKNTREKDQIQQEEKDEPPMSEIGRSNTRQSSDSSATSSSNNSDVAEQKKYGRRMKRRLLRRRSSGQHTKKDKAGQAAAAANAMAESKRLSQESTPLEPLQSTKTQDSANTTSSSTGGNTSILSPTKSIFNKRKSTKEDYLDFWTSLDPDTDNNGDRKAWEEKRNTGEPKSDARAAKDLPYEPESNYYSSAKLEPLDVGKRTVGNIYRLLQDPLTDEFQDFWHMLARINTDLFRRSFLVTPDNNVRTWDQYHHFIKMAKMFLGRNDVKHGGTKTTAAAANVTTLPLNEANGGQDTIREIIRHIRGHLVIWPNHFMEDDDGQNEFLFSVDKIAPLEIFD
;
A
#
# COMPACT_ATOMS: atom_id res chain seq x y z
N MET A 1 -5.91 -51.47 11.41
CA MET A 1 -6.71 -52.58 10.87
C MET A 1 -7.24 -52.14 9.52
N ASP A 2 -6.53 -52.42 8.43
CA ASP A 2 -5.33 -53.27 8.34
C ASP A 2 -4.14 -52.58 7.66
N GLU A 3 -2.96 -53.12 7.89
CA GLU A 3 -1.69 -52.73 7.28
C GLU A 3 -1.41 -53.73 6.16
N ASP A 4 -1.37 -53.29 4.89
CA ASP A 4 -0.63 -53.93 3.79
C ASP A 4 -0.90 -53.20 2.45
N ALA A 5 -0.02 -52.27 2.04
CA ALA A 5 -0.14 -51.60 0.73
C ALA A 5 1.14 -50.87 0.19
N VAL A 6 2.33 -51.03 0.78
CA VAL A 6 3.55 -50.31 0.30
C VAL A 6 4.79 -51.21 0.25
N MET A 7 4.80 -52.17 -0.68
CA MET A 7 6.01 -52.90 -1.09
C MET A 7 5.98 -53.18 -2.60
N ALA A 8 6.25 -52.15 -3.41
CA ALA A 8 6.46 -52.27 -4.85
C ALA A 8 7.33 -51.11 -5.38
N MET A 9 8.03 -51.36 -6.49
CA MET A 9 8.95 -50.44 -7.23
C MET A 9 10.38 -50.29 -6.67
N ALA A 10 11.17 -51.36 -6.79
CA ALA A 10 12.61 -51.26 -7.01
C ALA A 10 13.05 -52.33 -8.02
N ALA A 11 13.35 -51.92 -9.26
CA ALA A 11 13.85 -52.80 -10.33
C ALA A 11 14.83 -52.01 -11.22
N PRO A 12 16.11 -52.40 -11.32
CA PRO A 12 17.07 -51.82 -12.25
C PRO A 12 16.97 -52.47 -13.64
N ILE A 13 17.41 -51.77 -14.68
CA ILE A 13 17.46 -52.26 -16.06
C ILE A 13 18.87 -52.05 -16.65
N ALA A 14 19.37 -53.13 -17.28
CA ALA A 14 20.47 -53.20 -18.26
C ALA A 14 21.93 -52.93 -17.81
N GLU A 15 22.83 -53.55 -18.58
CA GLU A 15 24.30 -53.55 -18.48
C GLU A 15 24.89 -52.76 -19.68
N GLU A 16 26.08 -53.15 -20.18
CA GLU A 16 26.89 -52.59 -21.30
C GLU A 16 27.82 -51.41 -20.95
N ASP A 17 29.12 -51.42 -21.32
CA ASP A 17 29.97 -52.53 -21.78
C ASP A 17 31.49 -52.22 -21.56
N GLU A 18 32.38 -53.15 -21.91
CA GLU A 18 33.84 -53.06 -21.78
C GLU A 18 34.52 -51.98 -22.65
N SER A 19 35.70 -51.48 -22.21
CA SER A 19 37.01 -51.77 -22.87
C SER A 19 38.14 -50.83 -22.43
N ALA A 20 39.39 -51.19 -22.79
CA ALA A 20 40.63 -50.64 -22.25
C ALA A 20 41.19 -49.39 -22.98
N VAL A 21 42.21 -48.76 -22.39
CA VAL A 21 43.44 -48.32 -23.11
C VAL A 21 44.62 -48.11 -22.16
N ILE A 22 45.85 -48.24 -22.68
CA ILE A 22 47.13 -48.21 -21.95
C ILE A 22 47.85 -46.87 -22.19
N SER A 23 48.43 -46.24 -21.15
CA SER A 23 49.61 -45.38 -21.33
C SER A 23 50.48 -45.24 -20.07
N THR A 24 51.74 -45.65 -20.19
CA THR A 24 52.87 -45.48 -19.26
C THR A 24 53.32 -44.03 -19.07
N SER A 25 53.91 -43.68 -17.90
CA SER A 25 55.31 -43.18 -17.86
C SER A 25 55.89 -42.96 -16.45
N ASN A 26 57.13 -43.43 -16.28
CA ASN A 26 58.10 -43.25 -15.18
C ASN A 26 58.20 -41.84 -14.54
N HIS A 27 58.65 -41.76 -13.27
CA HIS A 27 60.07 -41.47 -12.97
C HIS A 27 60.49 -41.74 -11.50
N ASN A 28 61.79 -42.02 -11.31
CA ASN A 28 62.43 -42.40 -10.04
C ASN A 28 63.17 -41.25 -9.35
N ALA A 29 63.17 -41.22 -8.01
CA ALA A 29 64.33 -40.97 -7.12
C ALA A 29 63.90 -41.21 -5.65
N HIS A 30 64.38 -42.21 -4.90
CA HIS A 30 65.72 -42.36 -4.30
C HIS A 30 66.20 -41.16 -3.45
N GLN A 31 66.21 -41.33 -2.12
CA GLN A 31 67.46 -41.50 -1.34
C GLN A 31 67.21 -42.14 0.04
N ARG A 32 68.28 -42.35 0.84
CA ARG A 32 68.35 -43.30 1.97
C ARG A 32 68.48 -42.63 3.37
N PRO A 33 68.24 -43.36 4.47
CA PRO A 33 68.14 -42.80 5.82
C PRO A 33 69.47 -42.69 6.58
N SER A 34 69.45 -42.01 7.72
CA SER A 34 70.47 -42.08 8.78
C SER A 34 69.79 -42.24 10.16
N ALA A 35 70.52 -42.77 11.15
CA ALA A 35 69.93 -43.18 12.44
C ALA A 35 70.83 -42.85 13.65
N ALA A 36 70.25 -42.18 14.65
CA ALA A 36 70.70 -42.02 16.04
C ALA A 36 69.59 -41.26 16.79
N ARG A 37 69.38 -41.36 18.12
CA ARG A 37 70.05 -42.11 19.19
C ARG A 37 69.00 -42.41 20.28
N MET A 38 69.16 -43.49 21.06
CA MET A 38 68.23 -43.81 22.15
C MET A 38 68.49 -42.97 23.42
N SER A 39 67.40 -42.56 24.09
CA SER A 39 67.38 -42.25 25.52
C SER A 39 65.99 -42.58 26.11
N ALA A 40 65.97 -43.11 27.33
CA ALA A 40 64.81 -43.51 28.11
C ALA A 40 65.20 -43.57 29.60
N PRO A 41 64.27 -43.67 30.57
CA PRO A 41 62.81 -43.69 30.44
C PRO A 41 62.08 -42.62 31.30
N SER A 42 60.78 -42.45 31.07
CA SER A 42 59.80 -42.09 32.10
C SER A 42 58.42 -42.59 31.66
N ALA A 43 57.57 -43.03 32.60
CA ALA A 43 56.35 -43.76 32.29
C ALA A 43 55.08 -43.09 32.88
N ALA A 44 53.93 -43.47 32.30
CA ALA A 44 52.56 -43.21 32.76
C ALA A 44 52.07 -41.75 32.76
N ALA A 45 51.44 -41.33 31.64
CA ALA A 45 50.33 -40.36 31.64
C ALA A 45 49.44 -40.38 30.37
N GLU A 46 49.93 -40.88 29.22
CA GLU A 46 49.21 -40.77 27.93
C GLU A 46 48.90 -42.12 27.28
N SER A 47 47.61 -42.41 27.08
CA SER A 47 47.13 -43.57 26.28
C SER A 47 45.72 -43.42 25.72
N THR A 48 44.85 -42.63 26.36
CA THR A 48 43.42 -42.51 25.99
C THR A 48 43.11 -41.52 24.87
N ALA A 49 44.03 -40.62 24.51
CA ALA A 49 43.82 -39.65 23.43
C ALA A 49 44.15 -40.18 22.03
N SER A 50 45.03 -41.18 21.91
CA SER A 50 45.58 -41.65 20.63
C SER A 50 44.60 -42.50 19.82
N MET A 51 43.87 -43.42 20.48
CA MET A 51 42.88 -44.26 19.79
C MET A 51 41.79 -43.45 19.09
N SER A 52 41.37 -42.32 19.66
CA SER A 52 40.32 -41.47 19.07
C SER A 52 40.70 -40.81 17.74
N SER A 53 41.99 -40.49 17.49
CA SER A 53 42.41 -40.01 16.16
C SER A 53 42.59 -41.17 15.18
N GLN A 54 43.18 -42.28 15.62
CA GLN A 54 43.37 -43.47 14.78
C GLN A 54 42.03 -44.02 14.24
N ILE A 55 40.98 -44.08 15.06
CA ILE A 55 39.63 -44.48 14.62
C ILE A 55 39.07 -43.47 13.60
N MET A 56 39.23 -42.17 13.83
CA MET A 56 38.74 -41.12 12.93
C MET A 56 39.45 -41.12 11.56
N ASP A 57 40.73 -41.51 11.50
CA ASP A 57 41.47 -41.59 10.24
C ASP A 57 41.24 -42.92 9.50
N VAL A 58 40.95 -44.03 10.21
CA VAL A 58 40.49 -45.29 9.59
C VAL A 58 39.11 -45.14 8.94
N VAL A 59 38.17 -44.43 9.59
CA VAL A 59 36.80 -44.21 9.08
C VAL A 59 36.76 -43.37 7.79
N LYS A 60 37.82 -42.62 7.45
CA LYS A 60 37.85 -41.75 6.26
C LYS A 60 38.07 -42.47 4.93
N ALA A 61 38.37 -43.77 4.91
CA ALA A 61 38.79 -44.47 3.69
C ALA A 61 37.88 -45.63 3.25
N ASP A 62 37.14 -46.28 4.17
CA ASP A 62 36.47 -47.55 3.86
C ASP A 62 34.94 -47.44 3.79
N ARG A 63 34.41 -47.53 2.56
CA ARG A 63 32.96 -47.62 2.29
C ARG A 63 32.30 -48.82 2.97
N ASN A 64 33.00 -49.93 3.14
CA ASN A 64 32.46 -51.14 3.77
C ASN A 64 32.19 -50.91 5.26
N VAL A 65 33.06 -50.16 5.95
CA VAL A 65 32.86 -49.79 7.37
C VAL A 65 31.65 -48.86 7.53
N LEU A 66 31.49 -47.89 6.63
CA LEU A 66 30.31 -47.01 6.63
C LEU A 66 29.01 -47.81 6.37
N GLN A 67 29.00 -48.69 5.37
CA GLN A 67 27.84 -49.50 5.02
C GLN A 67 27.50 -50.55 6.10
N ALA A 68 28.52 -51.12 6.78
CA ALA A 68 28.32 -52.00 7.94
C ALA A 68 27.75 -51.23 9.14
N PHE A 69 28.22 -50.00 9.39
CA PHE A 69 27.70 -49.14 10.46
C PHE A 69 26.26 -48.67 10.17
N GLU A 70 25.95 -48.32 8.92
CA GLU A 70 24.59 -48.02 8.46
C GLU A 70 23.67 -49.24 8.62
N THR A 71 24.12 -50.43 8.21
CA THR A 71 23.39 -51.69 8.40
C THR A 71 23.12 -51.97 9.87
N TYR A 72 24.12 -51.78 10.74
CA TYR A 72 23.97 -51.91 12.19
C TYR A 72 22.98 -50.89 12.76
N LEU A 73 23.04 -49.62 12.34
CA LEU A 73 22.08 -48.60 12.80
C LEU A 73 20.66 -48.90 12.35
N ASN A 74 20.46 -49.32 11.10
CA ASN A 74 19.16 -49.69 10.57
C ASN A 74 18.59 -50.91 11.33
N GLN A 75 19.39 -51.96 11.56
CA GLN A 75 19.02 -53.11 12.38
C GLN A 75 18.68 -52.71 13.83
N PHE A 76 19.49 -51.84 14.45
CA PHE A 76 19.28 -51.33 15.81
C PHE A 76 17.98 -50.52 15.93
N ILE A 77 17.68 -49.67 14.94
CA ILE A 77 16.43 -48.89 14.89
C ILE A 77 15.23 -49.81 14.69
N THR A 78 15.26 -50.77 13.76
CA THR A 78 14.15 -51.71 13.56
C THR A 78 13.96 -52.70 14.72
N SER A 79 15.03 -53.02 15.47
CA SER A 79 14.95 -53.88 16.66
C SER A 79 14.34 -53.17 17.88
N ILE A 80 14.35 -51.82 17.91
CA ILE A 80 13.73 -51.03 18.97
C ILE A 80 12.31 -50.68 18.52
N GLY A 81 11.39 -51.62 18.77
CA GLY A 81 9.96 -51.42 18.52
C GLY A 81 9.36 -50.21 19.27
N PRO A 82 8.18 -49.71 18.84
CA PRO A 82 7.60 -48.43 19.27
C PRO A 82 7.09 -48.43 20.72
N LEU A 83 8.03 -48.41 21.67
CA LEU A 83 7.83 -48.26 23.10
C LEU A 83 8.50 -46.96 23.61
N GLY A 84 8.28 -46.59 24.87
CA GLY A 84 8.70 -45.31 25.47
C GLY A 84 10.20 -44.98 25.50
N TYR A 85 11.05 -45.76 24.82
CA TYR A 85 12.48 -45.55 24.65
C TYR A 85 12.85 -44.64 23.46
N VAL A 86 11.91 -44.24 22.60
CA VAL A 86 12.14 -43.27 21.50
C VAL A 86 12.92 -42.03 21.99
N ASN A 87 12.54 -41.49 23.15
CA ASN A 87 13.21 -40.33 23.77
C ASN A 87 14.68 -40.59 24.16
N ARG A 88 15.13 -41.85 24.27
CA ARG A 88 16.54 -42.24 24.43
C ARG A 88 17.23 -42.40 23.09
N LEU A 89 16.55 -43.00 22.10
CA LEU A 89 17.05 -43.18 20.74
C LEU A 89 17.34 -41.82 20.07
N CYS A 90 16.38 -40.88 20.12
CA CYS A 90 16.55 -39.49 19.71
C CYS A 90 17.77 -38.81 20.38
N LYS A 91 17.97 -39.04 21.69
CA LYS A 91 19.09 -38.46 22.46
C LYS A 91 20.44 -39.17 22.24
N PHE A 92 20.43 -40.37 21.65
CA PHE A 92 21.62 -41.15 21.28
C PHE A 92 22.07 -40.83 19.85
N LEU A 93 21.14 -40.79 18.90
CA LEU A 93 21.39 -40.42 17.50
C LEU A 93 21.59 -38.90 17.32
N GLU A 94 21.29 -38.10 18.35
CA GLU A 94 21.25 -36.63 18.31
C GLU A 94 20.27 -36.10 17.24
N ILE A 95 19.03 -36.61 17.27
CA ILE A 95 17.91 -36.28 16.38
C ILE A 95 16.66 -35.95 17.21
N SER A 96 15.79 -35.06 16.71
CA SER A 96 14.53 -34.66 17.35
C SER A 96 13.30 -34.94 16.49
N ALA A 97 12.12 -34.98 17.13
CA ALA A 97 10.83 -35.08 16.46
C ALA A 97 10.59 -33.90 15.49
N LEU A 98 11.00 -32.68 15.84
CA LEU A 98 10.94 -31.54 14.94
C LEU A 98 11.94 -31.67 13.77
N GLY A 99 13.15 -32.14 14.03
CA GLY A 99 14.16 -32.41 13.00
C GLY A 99 13.68 -33.42 11.96
N LEU A 100 13.11 -34.54 12.41
CA LEU A 100 12.48 -35.57 11.58
C LEU A 100 11.26 -35.04 10.82
N ALA A 101 10.37 -34.29 11.47
CA ALA A 101 9.20 -33.70 10.81
C ALA A 101 9.59 -32.69 9.72
N LEU A 102 10.66 -31.91 9.92
CA LEU A 102 11.20 -31.00 8.90
C LEU A 102 11.89 -31.75 7.76
N ALA A 103 12.61 -32.84 8.04
CA ALA A 103 13.22 -33.68 7.00
C ALA A 103 12.15 -34.41 6.15
N ALA A 104 11.11 -34.96 6.79
CA ALA A 104 10.00 -35.62 6.11
C ALA A 104 9.12 -34.66 5.29
N ARG A 105 8.97 -33.41 5.72
CA ARG A 105 8.24 -32.36 4.97
C ARG A 105 9.05 -31.78 3.81
N TYR A 106 10.38 -31.77 3.92
CA TYR A 106 11.29 -31.24 2.89
C TYR A 106 12.32 -32.32 2.47
N PRO A 107 11.89 -33.43 1.85
CA PRO A 107 12.79 -34.56 1.54
C PRO A 107 13.83 -34.23 0.46
N SER A 108 13.63 -33.17 -0.33
CA SER A 108 14.66 -32.63 -1.24
C SER A 108 15.75 -31.81 -0.51
N SER A 109 15.56 -31.49 0.78
CA SER A 109 16.46 -30.63 1.55
C SER A 109 17.43 -31.46 2.38
N TYR A 110 18.56 -31.79 1.77
CA TYR A 110 19.66 -32.56 2.38
C TYR A 110 20.40 -31.79 3.51
N HIS A 111 20.07 -30.52 3.73
CA HIS A 111 20.80 -29.62 4.62
C HIS A 111 20.32 -29.68 6.09
N HIS A 112 20.56 -30.82 6.73
CA HIS A 112 20.38 -31.01 8.17
C HIS A 112 21.72 -30.84 8.92
N GLY A 113 21.78 -29.96 9.92
CA GLY A 113 22.99 -29.67 10.68
C GLY A 113 23.07 -30.39 12.03
N LYS A 114 24.02 -30.00 12.88
CA LYS A 114 24.17 -30.54 14.24
C LYS A 114 22.92 -30.22 15.08
N GLU A 115 22.28 -31.24 15.66
CA GLU A 115 21.35 -31.05 16.79
C GLU A 115 22.01 -31.31 18.16
N GLY A 116 21.33 -30.96 19.26
CA GLY A 116 21.71 -31.37 20.60
C GLY A 116 21.36 -30.39 21.73
N PHE A 117 21.62 -30.78 22.98
CA PHE A 117 21.34 -29.94 24.14
C PHE A 117 22.35 -28.78 24.32
N VAL A 118 21.84 -27.56 24.42
CA VAL A 118 22.61 -26.32 24.70
C VAL A 118 21.88 -25.47 25.76
N VAL A 119 22.62 -24.83 26.66
CA VAL A 119 22.06 -23.97 27.73
C VAL A 119 22.07 -22.51 27.30
N PHE A 120 20.86 -21.94 27.11
CA PHE A 120 20.68 -20.53 26.79
C PHE A 120 21.23 -19.60 27.90
N GLN A 121 22.13 -18.67 27.57
CA GLN A 121 22.76 -17.78 28.54
C GLN A 121 22.14 -16.38 28.61
N SER A 122 22.07 -15.66 27.49
CA SER A 122 21.65 -14.26 27.43
C SER A 122 21.30 -13.84 26.00
N ARG A 123 20.62 -12.70 25.85
CA ARG A 123 20.23 -12.11 24.55
C ARG A 123 20.04 -10.60 24.66
N THR A 124 20.40 -9.86 23.61
CA THR A 124 20.32 -8.39 23.58
C THR A 124 18.99 -7.83 23.05
N ASP A 125 18.16 -8.66 22.41
CA ASP A 125 16.85 -8.32 21.85
C ASP A 125 15.76 -7.99 22.90
N ARG A 126 16.08 -8.16 24.20
CA ARG A 126 15.20 -7.77 25.30
C ARG A 126 15.53 -6.36 25.77
N ASP A 127 14.50 -5.49 25.75
CA ASP A 127 14.55 -4.13 26.30
C ASP A 127 15.25 -4.10 27.68
N PRO A 128 16.41 -3.41 27.81
CA PRO A 128 17.17 -3.33 29.06
C PRO A 128 16.35 -2.85 30.25
N LYS A 129 15.28 -2.06 30.05
CA LYS A 129 14.41 -1.56 31.12
C LYS A 129 13.65 -2.67 31.85
N GLN A 130 13.39 -3.82 31.20
CA GLN A 130 12.69 -4.95 31.82
C GLN A 130 13.56 -5.76 32.82
N SER A 131 14.86 -5.44 32.94
CA SER A 131 15.72 -6.01 33.98
C SER A 131 15.43 -5.51 35.40
N ARG A 132 14.61 -4.44 35.56
CA ARG A 132 14.45 -3.70 36.83
C ARG A 132 12.99 -3.46 37.28
N LYS A 133 12.12 -4.45 37.14
CA LYS A 133 10.89 -4.54 37.96
C LYS A 133 10.74 -5.92 38.61
N PHE A 134 10.79 -5.94 39.95
CA PHE A 134 10.53 -7.10 40.79
C PHE A 134 9.06 -7.11 41.24
N LEU A 135 8.41 -8.28 41.16
CA LEU A 135 6.98 -8.52 41.43
C LEU A 135 6.03 -7.74 40.48
N GLN A 136 4.86 -8.27 40.10
CA GLN A 136 4.01 -9.24 40.79
C GLN A 136 3.43 -10.28 39.80
N ASP A 137 3.51 -11.56 40.19
CA ASP A 137 2.85 -12.75 39.63
C ASP A 137 2.52 -12.81 38.13
N GLY A 138 3.49 -13.28 37.33
CA GLY A 138 3.28 -13.64 35.92
C GLY A 138 4.56 -13.60 35.09
N LEU A 139 5.37 -14.66 35.13
CA LEU A 139 6.77 -14.75 34.67
C LEU A 139 7.71 -13.80 35.45
N VAL A 140 8.59 -14.36 36.28
CA VAL A 140 9.67 -13.61 36.95
C VAL A 140 11.00 -14.36 36.85
N CYS A 141 12.00 -13.72 36.25
CA CYS A 141 13.41 -14.04 36.50
C CYS A 141 13.89 -13.16 37.66
N SER A 142 13.97 -13.70 38.88
CA SER A 142 14.46 -12.97 40.05
C SER A 142 15.97 -13.12 40.24
N VAL A 143 16.60 -12.03 40.68
CA VAL A 143 17.96 -12.02 41.24
C VAL A 143 17.89 -12.66 42.66
N PRO A 144 18.86 -13.49 43.08
CA PRO A 144 18.63 -14.42 44.19
C PRO A 144 18.79 -13.79 45.57
N THR A 145 17.71 -13.77 46.34
CA THR A 145 17.80 -13.93 47.81
C THR A 145 18.04 -15.41 48.15
N THR A 146 19.02 -15.64 49.02
CA THR A 146 19.24 -16.86 49.84
C THR A 146 18.84 -18.24 49.26
N GLY A 147 19.85 -19.02 48.83
CA GLY A 147 19.81 -20.50 48.91
C GLY A 147 19.32 -21.29 47.68
N GLY A 148 18.72 -20.67 46.65
CA GLY A 148 18.07 -21.39 45.55
C GLY A 148 18.58 -21.11 44.13
N ARG A 149 19.70 -21.71 43.70
CA ARG A 149 20.13 -21.66 42.28
C ARG A 149 19.20 -22.51 41.38
N ARG A 150 18.06 -21.96 40.94
CA ARG A 150 17.23 -22.58 39.87
C ARG A 150 18.08 -22.75 38.60
N ARG A 151 18.51 -23.99 38.33
CA ARG A 151 19.31 -24.34 37.14
C ARG A 151 18.55 -23.95 35.87
N ARG A 152 19.19 -23.18 34.99
CA ARG A 152 18.70 -22.95 33.63
C ARG A 152 18.65 -24.32 32.93
N ARG A 153 17.46 -24.71 32.46
CA ARG A 153 17.30 -25.97 31.73
C ARG A 153 18.03 -25.86 30.38
N PRO A 154 18.73 -26.91 29.92
CA PRO A 154 19.14 -26.98 28.53
C PRO A 154 17.89 -26.99 27.63
N LYS A 155 18.06 -26.53 26.40
CA LYS A 155 17.09 -26.63 25.32
C LYS A 155 17.71 -27.48 24.22
N TRP A 156 16.89 -28.14 23.42
CA TRP A 156 17.39 -28.85 22.24
C TRP A 156 17.52 -27.86 21.08
N PHE A 157 18.70 -27.78 20.48
CA PHE A 157 19.02 -26.93 19.35
C PHE A 157 19.09 -27.77 18.09
N ILE A 158 18.67 -27.19 16.96
CA ILE A 158 18.66 -27.79 15.63
C ILE A 158 19.25 -26.77 14.67
N VAL A 159 20.37 -27.10 14.03
CA VAL A 159 20.97 -26.27 12.98
C VAL A 159 20.35 -26.65 11.64
N ARG A 160 19.86 -25.66 10.89
CA ARG A 160 19.21 -25.81 9.59
C ARG A 160 19.93 -24.94 8.54
N GLU A 161 19.55 -25.12 7.29
CA GLU A 161 20.14 -24.47 6.11
C GLU A 161 20.14 -22.93 6.16
N SER A 162 19.11 -22.32 6.75
CA SER A 162 18.94 -20.87 6.78
C SER A 162 18.61 -20.30 8.16
N TYR A 163 18.68 -21.11 9.23
CA TYR A 163 18.37 -20.72 10.62
C TYR A 163 18.88 -21.75 11.65
N VAL A 164 18.84 -21.37 12.93
CA VAL A 164 18.94 -22.28 14.08
C VAL A 164 17.63 -22.19 14.86
N VAL A 165 16.96 -23.32 15.10
CA VAL A 165 15.73 -23.39 15.92
C VAL A 165 16.01 -24.12 17.24
N CYS A 166 15.24 -23.82 18.29
CA CYS A 166 15.28 -24.61 19.51
C CYS A 166 13.88 -24.95 20.07
N VAL A 167 13.84 -26.09 20.79
CA VAL A 167 12.66 -26.66 21.46
C VAL A 167 13.01 -27.05 22.91
N ASP A 168 12.01 -27.36 23.74
CA ASP A 168 12.21 -27.64 25.17
C ASP A 168 12.84 -29.02 25.46
N ASP A 169 12.44 -30.05 24.71
CA ASP A 169 13.00 -31.41 24.69
C ASP A 169 12.94 -31.94 23.25
N PRO A 170 13.86 -32.79 22.76
CA PRO A 170 13.80 -33.34 21.39
C PRO A 170 12.52 -34.11 21.04
N SER A 171 11.68 -34.46 22.03
CA SER A 171 10.34 -35.04 21.79
C SER A 171 9.25 -34.00 21.45
N GLU A 172 9.51 -32.70 21.63
CA GLU A 172 8.54 -31.64 21.33
C GLU A 172 8.72 -31.04 19.93
N CYS A 173 7.60 -30.86 19.22
CA CYS A 173 7.54 -30.07 17.98
C CYS A 173 7.19 -28.57 18.24
N THR A 174 7.02 -28.17 19.50
CA THR A 174 6.68 -26.79 19.86
C THR A 174 7.93 -25.91 19.87
N ILE A 175 8.02 -25.01 18.91
CA ILE A 175 9.17 -24.09 18.75
C ILE A 175 9.24 -23.09 19.92
N TYR A 176 10.41 -23.03 20.57
CA TYR A 176 10.70 -22.09 21.65
C TYR A 176 11.24 -20.75 21.11
N ASP A 177 12.26 -20.77 20.25
CA ASP A 177 12.78 -19.57 19.54
C ASP A 177 13.53 -19.95 18.24
N VAL A 178 13.79 -18.96 17.38
CA VAL A 178 14.30 -19.12 15.99
C VAL A 178 15.31 -18.04 15.63
N PHE A 179 16.57 -18.39 15.39
CA PHE A 179 17.65 -17.48 15.03
C PHE A 179 17.90 -17.59 13.52
N LEU A 180 17.40 -16.62 12.73
CA LEU A 180 17.55 -16.63 11.28
C LEU A 180 18.99 -16.29 10.87
N PHE A 181 19.44 -16.85 9.75
CA PHE A 181 20.61 -16.34 9.03
C PHE A 181 20.22 -15.11 8.20
N ASP A 182 21.10 -14.10 8.18
CA ASP A 182 20.95 -12.83 7.47
C ASP A 182 22.35 -12.21 7.21
N GLN A 183 22.40 -11.08 6.49
CA GLN A 183 23.65 -10.40 6.09
C GLN A 183 24.48 -9.84 7.27
N MET A 184 23.96 -9.88 8.50
CA MET A 184 24.70 -9.51 9.72
C MET A 184 24.98 -10.74 10.61
N PHE A 185 24.85 -11.95 10.07
CA PHE A 185 25.10 -13.19 10.79
C PHE A 185 26.60 -13.40 11.06
N ASP A 186 26.94 -13.64 12.33
CA ASP A 186 28.30 -13.93 12.79
C ASP A 186 28.23 -14.95 13.95
N ILE A 187 29.23 -15.82 14.04
CA ILE A 187 29.35 -16.82 15.09
C ILE A 187 30.80 -16.93 15.56
N HIS A 188 30.98 -16.90 16.88
CA HIS A 188 32.28 -17.13 17.50
C HIS A 188 32.16 -17.74 18.90
N ARG A 189 33.02 -18.71 19.23
CA ARG A 189 33.31 -19.09 20.63
C ARG A 189 33.94 -17.92 21.38
N LEU A 190 33.48 -17.64 22.59
CA LEU A 190 34.10 -16.62 23.45
C LEU A 190 35.47 -17.09 23.97
N ALA A 191 36.56 -16.65 23.36
CA ALA A 191 37.90 -16.88 23.91
C ALA A 191 38.06 -16.17 25.27
N ILE A 192 38.59 -16.88 26.27
CA ILE A 192 39.12 -16.22 27.49
C ILE A 192 40.43 -15.55 27.09
N PHE A 193 40.59 -14.25 27.44
CA PHE A 193 41.80 -13.42 27.33
C PHE A 193 43.05 -14.12 26.75
N GLY A 194 43.27 -14.02 25.44
CA GLY A 194 44.53 -14.49 24.85
C GLY A 194 44.48 -15.08 23.45
N ASP A 195 43.82 -14.44 22.49
CA ASP A 195 44.24 -14.55 21.08
C ASP A 195 44.10 -13.19 20.40
N LYS A 196 45.12 -12.81 19.62
CA LYS A 196 45.24 -11.50 18.93
C LYS A 196 45.83 -11.73 17.53
N SER A 197 45.12 -12.46 16.67
CA SER A 197 45.63 -12.87 15.36
C SER A 197 44.66 -12.68 14.19
N THR A 198 43.36 -12.98 14.34
CA THR A 198 42.46 -13.22 13.19
C THR A 198 41.40 -12.16 12.87
N HIS A 199 41.12 -11.18 13.74
CA HIS A 199 40.05 -10.20 13.51
C HIS A 199 40.47 -9.01 12.60
N HIS A 200 40.56 -9.26 11.29
CA HIS A 200 40.61 -8.22 10.26
C HIS A 200 39.20 -7.65 9.97
N LEU A 201 38.74 -6.69 10.78
CA LEU A 201 37.50 -5.93 10.52
C LEU A 201 37.68 -4.40 10.67
N SER A 202 36.76 -3.67 10.06
CA SER A 202 36.95 -2.29 9.58
C SER A 202 37.11 -1.20 10.67
N LYS A 203 37.75 -0.08 10.28
CA LYS A 203 38.00 1.09 11.13
C LYS A 203 36.70 1.84 11.46
N GLY A 204 35.95 1.40 12.47
CA GLY A 204 34.78 2.13 12.98
C GLY A 204 34.29 1.73 14.38
N GLY A 205 33.91 0.47 14.58
CA GLY A 205 33.06 0.06 15.71
C GLY A 205 33.67 -0.02 17.13
N ARG A 206 34.95 0.34 17.33
CA ARG A 206 35.76 -0.06 18.51
C ARG A 206 35.17 0.25 19.89
N LYS A 207 34.34 1.28 20.06
CA LYS A 207 33.80 1.73 21.38
C LYS A 207 32.42 1.15 21.78
N LYS A 208 31.61 0.62 20.85
CA LYS A 208 30.32 -0.04 21.21
C LYS A 208 30.56 -1.52 21.55
N PHE A 209 31.34 -2.24 20.72
CA PHE A 209 31.60 -3.68 20.87
C PHE A 209 32.29 -4.05 22.19
N SER A 210 33.20 -3.19 22.68
CA SER A 210 33.89 -3.36 23.97
C SER A 210 32.93 -3.52 25.15
N ASN A 211 31.76 -2.89 25.12
CA ASN A 211 30.82 -2.89 26.24
C ASN A 211 29.93 -4.15 26.22
N ALA A 212 29.64 -4.70 25.04
CA ALA A 212 29.02 -6.03 24.93
C ALA A 212 29.98 -7.11 25.45
N LEU A 213 31.26 -7.05 25.03
CA LEU A 213 32.30 -7.98 25.44
C LEU A 213 32.62 -7.87 26.95
N ALA A 214 32.66 -6.66 27.51
CA ALA A 214 32.86 -6.44 28.95
C ALA A 214 31.73 -7.06 29.80
N ASN A 215 30.48 -6.99 29.35
CA ASN A 215 29.35 -7.66 30.02
C ASN A 215 29.42 -9.19 29.91
N ALA A 216 30.23 -9.76 29.01
CA ALA A 216 30.50 -11.19 28.93
C ALA A 216 31.62 -11.67 29.88
N SER A 217 32.37 -10.77 30.53
CA SER A 217 33.53 -11.11 31.37
C SER A 217 33.22 -12.03 32.57
N HIS A 218 31.96 -12.07 33.04
CA HIS A 218 31.54 -12.96 34.13
C HIS A 218 31.36 -14.44 33.73
N TRP A 219 31.42 -14.80 32.44
CA TRP A 219 31.25 -16.20 32.00
C TRP A 219 32.58 -16.97 32.06
N THR A 220 32.93 -17.48 33.24
CA THR A 220 34.17 -18.24 33.56
C THR A 220 34.39 -19.58 32.81
N SER A 221 33.68 -19.82 31.71
CA SER A 221 33.97 -20.90 30.75
C SER A 221 33.65 -20.39 29.35
N GLY A 222 34.56 -19.57 28.80
CA GLY A 222 34.43 -19.00 27.47
C GLY A 222 34.43 -20.05 26.37
N LYS A 223 35.39 -21.00 26.39
CA LYS A 223 35.56 -22.02 25.34
C LYS A 223 34.37 -22.97 25.11
N SER A 224 33.43 -23.05 26.06
CA SER A 224 32.17 -23.81 25.93
C SER A 224 30.96 -22.93 25.53
N THR A 225 31.17 -21.62 25.39
CA THR A 225 30.14 -20.62 25.15
C THR A 225 30.24 -20.08 23.71
N LEU A 226 29.17 -20.27 22.95
CA LEU A 226 28.97 -19.73 21.60
C LEU A 226 28.23 -18.40 21.67
N CYS A 227 28.67 -17.45 20.86
CA CYS A 227 27.96 -16.22 20.53
C CYS A 227 27.40 -16.37 19.11
N LEU A 228 26.10 -16.14 18.92
CA LEU A 228 25.50 -15.90 17.60
C LEU A 228 25.07 -14.44 17.54
N LYS A 229 25.52 -13.70 16.54
CA LYS A 229 24.93 -12.41 16.14
C LYS A 229 24.13 -12.61 14.86
N ASN A 230 23.03 -11.89 14.72
CA ASN A 230 22.33 -11.65 13.46
C ASN A 230 21.71 -10.24 13.48
N MET A 231 20.91 -9.86 12.48
CA MET A 231 20.22 -8.56 12.48
C MET A 231 19.36 -8.35 13.73
N GLN A 232 18.69 -9.38 14.27
CA GLN A 232 17.71 -9.24 15.37
C GLN A 232 18.30 -9.33 16.78
N GLY A 233 19.55 -9.79 16.96
CA GLY A 233 20.12 -9.92 18.30
C GLY A 233 21.55 -10.47 18.33
N VAL A 234 22.17 -10.31 19.49
CA VAL A 234 23.33 -11.09 19.92
C VAL A 234 22.87 -12.05 21.01
N TYR A 235 23.13 -13.34 20.83
CA TYR A 235 22.60 -14.43 21.63
C TYR A 235 23.77 -15.32 22.11
N HIS A 236 23.78 -15.65 23.40
CA HIS A 236 24.84 -16.45 24.00
C HIS A 236 24.30 -17.80 24.49
N PHE A 237 25.05 -18.87 24.24
CA PHE A 237 24.64 -20.25 24.51
C PHE A 237 25.83 -21.08 25.01
N ARG A 238 25.62 -22.01 25.95
CA ARG A 238 26.68 -22.89 26.47
C ARG A 238 26.43 -24.34 26.11
N ALA A 239 27.38 -24.95 25.38
CA ALA A 239 27.43 -26.38 25.14
C ALA A 239 27.93 -27.13 26.40
N LYS A 240 27.77 -28.46 26.42
CA LYS A 240 28.20 -29.33 27.53
C LYS A 240 29.71 -29.27 27.80
N ASN A 241 30.51 -29.16 26.73
CA ASN A 241 31.96 -29.06 26.77
C ASN A 241 32.49 -28.25 25.57
N GLU A 242 33.80 -28.03 25.50
CA GLU A 242 34.45 -27.33 24.39
C GLU A 242 34.26 -28.07 23.04
N GLN A 243 34.40 -29.40 23.01
CA GLN A 243 34.26 -30.19 21.78
C GLN A 243 32.88 -30.03 21.12
N GLN A 244 31.80 -30.11 21.90
CA GLN A 244 30.43 -29.90 21.40
C GLN A 244 30.24 -28.45 20.92
N ALA A 245 30.88 -27.47 21.55
CA ALA A 245 30.89 -26.10 21.03
C ALA A 245 31.62 -26.00 19.68
N LYS A 246 32.72 -26.74 19.47
CA LYS A 246 33.40 -26.81 18.15
C LYS A 246 32.52 -27.46 17.08
N GLN A 247 31.79 -28.52 17.42
CA GLN A 247 30.86 -29.19 16.50
C GLN A 247 29.71 -28.27 16.07
N PHE A 248 29.08 -27.56 17.02
CA PHE A 248 28.04 -26.58 16.69
C PHE A 248 28.59 -25.41 15.88
N GLU A 249 29.77 -24.87 16.22
CA GLU A 249 30.39 -23.78 15.47
C GLU A 249 30.71 -24.17 14.02
N ALA A 250 31.35 -25.33 13.82
CA ALA A 250 31.65 -25.86 12.49
C ALA A 250 30.38 -26.13 11.67
N SER A 251 29.33 -26.71 12.29
CA SER A 251 28.05 -26.96 11.61
C SER A 251 27.30 -25.68 11.25
N ILE A 252 27.39 -24.63 12.08
CA ILE A 252 26.70 -23.36 11.81
C ILE A 252 27.46 -22.56 10.75
N ASN A 253 28.80 -22.52 10.79
CA ASN A 253 29.61 -21.93 9.73
C ASN A 253 29.33 -22.60 8.38
N LEU A 254 29.36 -23.93 8.32
CA LEU A 254 29.08 -24.68 7.08
C LEU A 254 27.71 -24.34 6.49
N MET A 255 26.66 -24.18 7.30
CA MET A 255 25.35 -23.78 6.80
C MET A 255 25.30 -22.29 6.44
N ALA A 256 25.94 -21.41 7.21
CA ALA A 256 25.96 -19.97 6.97
C ALA A 256 26.76 -19.57 5.72
N GLU A 257 27.85 -20.26 5.40
CA GLU A 257 28.66 -20.06 4.19
C GLU A 257 27.90 -20.46 2.91
N ASN A 258 27.13 -21.55 2.99
CA ASN A 258 26.28 -22.02 1.89
C ASN A 258 25.02 -21.15 1.73
N SER A 259 24.40 -20.74 2.84
CA SER A 259 23.20 -19.88 2.89
C SER A 259 23.33 -18.62 2.02
N ILE A 260 22.36 -18.42 1.12
CA ILE A 260 22.25 -17.21 0.31
C ILE A 260 21.88 -15.98 1.13
N TRP A 261 21.27 -16.17 2.31
CA TRP A 261 20.83 -15.09 3.20
C TRP A 261 21.97 -14.37 3.91
N CYS A 262 23.16 -14.96 3.97
CA CYS A 262 24.36 -14.36 4.55
C CYS A 262 25.12 -13.45 3.55
N LYS A 263 24.66 -13.37 2.29
CA LYS A 263 25.39 -12.73 1.18
C LYS A 263 24.76 -11.38 0.86
N GLU A 264 25.59 -10.37 0.57
CA GLU A 264 25.09 -9.06 0.10
C GLU A 264 24.42 -9.23 -1.26
N ASN A 265 23.18 -8.73 -1.39
CA ASN A 265 22.42 -8.78 -2.64
C ASN A 265 22.35 -7.41 -3.33
N ARG A 266 21.93 -7.41 -4.60
CA ARG A 266 21.62 -6.18 -5.36
C ARG A 266 20.68 -5.26 -4.58
N PHE A 267 20.88 -3.94 -4.71
CA PHE A 267 20.18 -2.89 -3.94
C PHE A 267 20.31 -3.01 -2.40
N LYS A 268 21.25 -3.84 -1.90
CA LYS A 268 21.37 -4.21 -0.47
C LYS A 268 20.09 -4.78 0.13
N SER A 269 19.28 -5.48 -0.68
CA SER A 269 18.10 -6.17 -0.17
C SER A 269 18.49 -7.38 0.69
N PHE A 270 17.67 -7.69 1.69
CA PHE A 270 17.73 -8.98 2.38
C PHE A 270 17.51 -10.19 1.45
N ALA A 271 16.83 -9.99 0.31
CA ALA A 271 16.48 -11.04 -0.65
C ALA A 271 17.39 -11.04 -1.89
N PRO A 272 17.77 -12.24 -2.38
CA PRO A 272 18.49 -12.41 -3.63
C PRO A 272 17.58 -12.14 -4.85
N VAL A 273 18.17 -12.10 -6.05
CA VAL A 273 17.40 -12.16 -7.30
C VAL A 273 16.98 -13.62 -7.53
N ARG A 274 15.72 -13.83 -7.92
CA ARG A 274 15.11 -15.12 -8.26
C ARG A 274 14.80 -15.15 -9.76
N ASP A 275 15.54 -15.96 -10.51
CA ASP A 275 15.27 -16.26 -11.92
C ASP A 275 14.01 -17.11 -12.10
N ASN A 276 13.40 -17.05 -13.29
CA ASN A 276 12.25 -17.89 -13.70
C ASN A 276 11.11 -17.87 -12.68
N THR A 277 10.82 -16.70 -12.12
CA THR A 277 9.74 -16.51 -11.16
C THR A 277 8.45 -16.25 -11.92
N ALA A 278 7.46 -17.13 -11.75
CA ALA A 278 6.12 -16.86 -12.24
C ALA A 278 5.49 -15.69 -11.47
N VAL A 279 5.10 -14.65 -12.21
CA VAL A 279 4.66 -13.35 -11.70
C VAL A 279 3.52 -12.79 -12.54
N THR A 280 2.62 -12.08 -11.88
CA THR A 280 1.38 -11.57 -12.46
C THR A 280 1.13 -10.17 -11.92
N TRP A 281 0.92 -9.18 -12.78
CA TRP A 281 0.41 -7.88 -12.37
C TRP A 281 -1.13 -7.90 -12.28
N PHE A 282 -1.67 -7.04 -11.42
CA PHE A 282 -3.08 -6.68 -11.38
C PHE A 282 -3.20 -5.17 -11.42
N VAL A 283 -4.17 -4.68 -12.18
CA VAL A 283 -4.68 -3.33 -12.08
C VAL A 283 -6.07 -3.43 -11.47
N ASP A 284 -6.38 -2.52 -10.54
CA ASP A 284 -7.59 -2.48 -9.73
C ASP A 284 -7.88 -3.67 -8.81
N GLY A 285 -8.86 -3.45 -7.93
CA GLY A 285 -9.28 -4.41 -6.92
C GLY A 285 -9.92 -5.68 -7.47
N ARG A 286 -10.68 -5.62 -8.58
CA ARG A 286 -11.46 -6.78 -9.08
C ARG A 286 -10.62 -8.04 -9.24
N ASP A 287 -9.62 -7.99 -10.12
CA ASP A 287 -8.87 -9.17 -10.53
C ASP A 287 -7.91 -9.65 -9.43
N TYR A 288 -7.38 -8.70 -8.64
CA TYR A 288 -6.62 -8.97 -7.43
C TYR A 288 -7.44 -9.74 -6.38
N PHE A 289 -8.61 -9.22 -5.98
CA PHE A 289 -9.45 -9.87 -4.96
C PHE A 289 -10.05 -11.19 -5.46
N TRP A 290 -10.34 -11.31 -6.77
CA TRP A 290 -10.72 -12.59 -7.37
C TRP A 290 -9.61 -13.63 -7.22
N ASP A 291 -8.38 -13.33 -7.63
CA ASP A 291 -7.27 -14.29 -7.60
C ASP A 291 -6.83 -14.61 -6.16
N VAL A 292 -6.85 -13.62 -5.24
CA VAL A 292 -6.72 -13.84 -3.78
C VAL A 292 -7.80 -14.79 -3.27
N SER A 293 -9.06 -14.66 -3.70
CA SER A 293 -10.14 -15.57 -3.28
C SER A 293 -9.91 -17.02 -3.74
N VAL A 294 -9.35 -17.21 -4.94
CA VAL A 294 -9.00 -18.53 -5.48
C VAL A 294 -7.81 -19.12 -4.72
N ALA A 295 -6.79 -18.30 -4.43
CA ALA A 295 -5.63 -18.72 -3.66
C ALA A 295 -6.01 -19.14 -2.23
N LEU A 296 -6.82 -18.34 -1.53
CA LEU A 296 -7.30 -18.64 -0.18
C LEU A 296 -8.12 -19.93 -0.15
N GLU A 297 -9.02 -20.17 -1.11
CA GLU A 297 -9.84 -21.39 -1.11
C GLU A 297 -9.00 -22.66 -1.35
N ASN A 298 -7.93 -22.56 -2.14
CA ASN A 298 -7.03 -23.67 -2.44
C ASN A 298 -5.89 -23.86 -1.42
N ALA A 299 -5.81 -23.03 -0.36
CA ALA A 299 -4.80 -23.14 0.68
C ALA A 299 -4.86 -24.50 1.42
N LYS A 300 -3.70 -25.08 1.74
CA LYS A 300 -3.58 -26.44 2.31
C LYS A 300 -2.96 -26.48 3.72
N GLU A 301 -2.01 -25.60 4.01
CA GLU A 301 -1.21 -25.63 5.24
C GLU A 301 -1.30 -24.33 6.02
N SER A 302 -1.04 -23.19 5.36
CA SER A 302 -0.89 -21.90 6.04
C SER A 302 -1.29 -20.69 5.19
N ILE A 303 -1.92 -19.71 5.83
CA ILE A 303 -2.22 -18.40 5.25
C ILE A 303 -1.53 -17.33 6.11
N TYR A 304 -0.69 -16.48 5.53
CA TYR A 304 -0.19 -15.27 6.18
C TYR A 304 -0.91 -14.05 5.62
N ILE A 305 -1.28 -13.12 6.50
CA ILE A 305 -1.86 -11.83 6.10
C ILE A 305 -1.17 -10.72 6.89
N HIS A 306 -0.71 -9.69 6.19
CA HIS A 306 -0.24 -8.45 6.76
C HIS A 306 -0.90 -7.28 6.04
N ASP A 307 -1.58 -6.40 6.78
CA ASP A 307 -2.25 -5.22 6.22
C ASP A 307 -2.09 -3.99 7.13
N TRP A 308 -2.16 -2.80 6.53
CA TRP A 308 -2.30 -1.54 7.28
C TRP A 308 -3.71 -1.40 7.84
N TRP A 309 -4.72 -1.79 7.06
CA TRP A 309 -6.10 -1.89 7.50
C TRP A 309 -6.76 -3.14 6.90
N LEU A 310 -7.54 -3.87 7.71
CA LEU A 310 -8.20 -5.11 7.31
C LEU A 310 -9.67 -5.07 7.75
N SER A 311 -10.59 -5.27 6.80
CA SER A 311 -12.03 -5.41 7.05
C SER A 311 -12.44 -6.88 6.87
N PRO A 312 -12.66 -7.66 7.96
CA PRO A 312 -13.03 -9.07 7.85
C PRO A 312 -14.29 -9.34 7.02
N GLU A 313 -15.20 -8.38 6.96
CA GLU A 313 -16.49 -8.48 6.28
C GLU A 313 -16.44 -8.00 4.81
N LEU A 314 -15.24 -7.74 4.27
CA LEU A 314 -15.03 -7.46 2.84
C LEU A 314 -15.44 -8.66 1.96
N PHE A 315 -16.16 -8.39 0.87
CA PHE A 315 -16.44 -9.37 -0.18
C PHE A 315 -15.34 -9.36 -1.25
N LEU A 316 -14.68 -10.51 -1.45
CA LEU A 316 -13.60 -10.68 -2.43
C LEU A 316 -14.10 -10.89 -3.86
N ARG A 317 -15.41 -11.15 -4.05
CA ARG A 317 -16.07 -11.27 -5.36
C ARG A 317 -17.39 -10.51 -5.35
N ARG A 318 -17.76 -9.93 -6.49
CA ARG A 318 -18.96 -9.10 -6.66
C ARG A 318 -19.82 -9.58 -7.85
N PRO A 319 -21.13 -9.24 -7.90
CA PRO A 319 -21.91 -8.55 -6.86
C PRO A 319 -22.03 -9.37 -5.57
N ALA A 320 -22.12 -8.69 -4.43
CA ALA A 320 -22.00 -9.34 -3.12
C ALA A 320 -23.14 -10.33 -2.82
N ALA A 321 -24.36 -10.01 -3.25
CA ALA A 321 -25.56 -10.84 -3.07
C ALA A 321 -25.43 -12.25 -3.70
N ASN A 322 -24.71 -12.36 -4.80
CA ASN A 322 -24.47 -13.62 -5.52
C ASN A 322 -23.22 -14.37 -5.05
N ASN A 323 -22.43 -13.79 -4.12
CA ASN A 323 -21.10 -14.26 -3.73
C ASN A 323 -20.92 -14.29 -2.20
N LEU A 324 -21.99 -14.60 -1.46
CA LEU A 324 -22.04 -14.47 0.00
C LEU A 324 -20.99 -15.35 0.74
N GLU A 325 -20.52 -16.42 0.12
CA GLU A 325 -19.49 -17.34 0.61
C GLU A 325 -18.04 -16.84 0.41
N TRP A 326 -17.85 -15.78 -0.38
CA TRP A 326 -16.57 -15.13 -0.71
C TRP A 326 -16.26 -13.90 0.15
N ARG A 327 -16.95 -13.76 1.28
CA ARG A 327 -16.59 -12.79 2.33
C ARG A 327 -15.35 -13.27 3.07
N LEU A 328 -14.36 -12.40 3.28
CA LEU A 328 -13.03 -12.75 3.77
C LEU A 328 -13.07 -13.59 5.07
N ASP A 329 -13.85 -13.17 6.06
CA ASP A 329 -14.01 -13.90 7.33
C ASP A 329 -14.62 -15.31 7.16
N ARG A 330 -15.53 -15.50 6.19
CA ARG A 330 -16.15 -16.79 5.88
C ARG A 330 -15.16 -17.74 5.21
N VAL A 331 -14.34 -17.25 4.27
CA VAL A 331 -13.26 -18.02 3.65
C VAL A 331 -12.21 -18.40 4.71
N LEU A 332 -11.69 -17.42 5.46
CA LEU A 332 -10.68 -17.66 6.50
C LEU A 332 -11.18 -18.63 7.58
N ARG A 333 -12.47 -18.56 7.97
CA ARG A 333 -13.08 -19.55 8.86
C ARG A 333 -13.13 -20.94 8.21
N ARG A 334 -13.67 -21.08 7.00
CA ARG A 334 -13.78 -22.36 6.28
C ARG A 334 -12.41 -23.07 6.19
N LYS A 335 -11.36 -22.33 5.84
CA LYS A 335 -9.99 -22.85 5.75
C LYS A 335 -9.40 -23.17 7.13
N ALA A 336 -9.60 -22.31 8.13
CA ALA A 336 -9.15 -22.57 9.50
C ALA A 336 -9.81 -23.81 10.13
N ASP A 337 -11.09 -24.05 9.83
CA ASP A 337 -11.84 -25.22 10.30
C ASP A 337 -11.47 -26.50 9.53
N GLN A 338 -10.95 -26.38 8.30
CA GLN A 338 -10.24 -27.45 7.57
C GLN A 338 -8.81 -27.74 8.11
N GLY A 339 -8.33 -26.97 9.09
CA GLY A 339 -7.04 -27.18 9.76
C GLY A 339 -5.92 -26.21 9.37
N VAL A 340 -6.09 -25.44 8.29
CA VAL A 340 -5.13 -24.45 7.77
C VAL A 340 -4.81 -23.41 8.84
N LYS A 341 -3.52 -23.09 9.04
CA LYS A 341 -3.10 -22.13 10.08
C LYS A 341 -3.05 -20.71 9.51
N VAL A 342 -3.88 -19.82 10.04
CA VAL A 342 -3.99 -18.43 9.57
C VAL A 342 -3.25 -17.51 10.53
N TYR A 343 -2.30 -16.73 10.03
CA TYR A 343 -1.46 -15.83 10.82
C TYR A 343 -1.60 -14.40 10.30
N ILE A 344 -2.13 -13.51 11.14
CA ILE A 344 -2.49 -12.14 10.75
C ILE A 344 -1.68 -11.14 11.58
N VAL A 345 -1.02 -10.21 10.91
CA VAL A 345 -0.40 -9.02 11.51
C VAL A 345 -1.15 -7.80 10.99
N MET A 346 -1.66 -6.96 11.89
CA MET A 346 -2.24 -5.68 11.52
C MET A 346 -1.45 -4.54 12.15
N TYR A 347 -1.36 -3.41 11.46
CA TYR A 347 -1.01 -2.15 12.11
C TYR A 347 -1.97 -1.87 13.28
N LYS A 348 -1.44 -1.22 14.32
CA LYS A 348 -2.22 -0.72 15.45
C LYS A 348 -2.35 0.79 15.33
N GLU A 349 -3.56 1.24 15.00
CA GLU A 349 -3.95 2.65 14.94
C GLU A 349 -3.64 3.45 16.22
N VAL A 350 -3.53 4.78 16.07
CA VAL A 350 -3.87 5.73 17.13
C VAL A 350 -5.37 5.98 17.01
N ALA A 351 -6.18 5.35 17.85
CA ALA A 351 -7.64 5.30 17.68
C ALA A 351 -8.38 6.65 17.83
N MET A 352 -7.67 7.73 18.16
CA MET A 352 -8.20 9.11 18.12
C MET A 352 -7.92 9.84 16.80
N ALA A 353 -7.06 9.29 15.93
CA ALA A 353 -6.57 9.93 14.71
C ALA A 353 -6.76 9.10 13.43
N LEU A 354 -7.02 7.78 13.55
CA LEU A 354 -7.25 6.89 12.40
C LEU A 354 -8.35 5.86 12.74
N PRO A 355 -9.49 5.84 12.03
CA PRO A 355 -10.62 4.95 12.34
C PRO A 355 -10.48 3.57 11.69
N LEU A 356 -9.37 2.88 11.95
CA LEU A 356 -9.11 1.54 11.37
C LEU A 356 -9.72 0.39 12.19
N PHE A 357 -10.15 0.68 13.44
CA PHE A 357 -10.77 -0.26 14.38
C PHE A 357 -10.09 -1.65 14.49
N SER A 358 -8.77 -1.78 14.27
CA SER A 358 -8.12 -3.11 14.19
C SER A 358 -8.21 -3.92 15.50
N HIS A 359 -8.55 -3.29 16.63
CA HIS A 359 -8.93 -4.02 17.84
C HIS A 359 -10.17 -4.91 17.64
N GLN A 360 -11.19 -4.39 16.95
CA GLN A 360 -12.45 -5.05 16.67
C GLN A 360 -12.26 -6.16 15.63
N ALA A 361 -11.59 -5.87 14.51
CA ALA A 361 -11.20 -6.87 13.52
C ALA A 361 -10.45 -8.04 14.20
N LYS A 362 -9.46 -7.74 15.07
CA LYS A 362 -8.77 -8.75 15.89
C LYS A 362 -9.70 -9.57 16.78
N ARG A 363 -10.74 -8.97 17.38
CA ARG A 363 -11.70 -9.71 18.23
C ARG A 363 -12.53 -10.68 17.39
N HIS A 364 -13.08 -10.21 16.26
CA HIS A 364 -13.86 -11.02 15.33
C HIS A 364 -13.05 -12.21 14.81
N LEU A 365 -11.89 -11.95 14.20
CA LEU A 365 -11.01 -12.98 13.62
C LEU A 365 -10.58 -14.04 14.63
N LEU A 366 -10.27 -13.64 15.87
CA LEU A 366 -9.92 -14.60 16.93
C LEU A 366 -11.12 -15.44 17.40
N SER A 367 -12.36 -14.98 17.24
CA SER A 367 -13.56 -15.76 17.57
C SER A 367 -14.03 -16.71 16.46
N LEU A 368 -13.54 -16.56 15.21
CA LEU A 368 -13.93 -17.42 14.09
C LEU A 368 -13.48 -18.87 14.25
N SER A 369 -12.20 -19.10 14.62
CA SER A 369 -11.62 -20.45 14.77
C SER A 369 -10.36 -20.47 15.64
N HIS A 370 -10.02 -21.65 16.17
CA HIS A 370 -8.83 -21.88 17.00
C HIS A 370 -7.51 -21.83 16.19
N ASN A 371 -7.57 -21.97 14.86
CA ASN A 371 -6.40 -21.91 13.97
C ASN A 371 -6.05 -20.51 13.43
N ILE A 372 -6.80 -19.46 13.82
CA ILE A 372 -6.55 -18.07 13.41
C ILE A 372 -5.79 -17.30 14.52
N PHE A 373 -4.57 -16.84 14.24
CA PHE A 373 -3.70 -16.13 15.19
C PHE A 373 -3.50 -14.68 14.75
N VAL A 374 -3.77 -13.71 15.64
CA VAL A 374 -3.75 -12.28 15.26
C VAL A 374 -2.81 -11.46 16.16
N GLN A 375 -1.82 -10.82 15.57
CA GLN A 375 -0.92 -9.85 16.22
C GLN A 375 -1.25 -8.40 15.79
N ARG A 376 -0.90 -7.43 16.65
CA ARG A 376 -0.96 -5.99 16.35
C ARG A 376 0.29 -5.29 16.87
N HIS A 377 0.75 -4.23 16.18
CA HIS A 377 1.93 -3.42 16.53
C HIS A 377 1.84 -2.04 15.82
N PRO A 378 2.36 -0.91 16.35
CA PRO A 378 3.18 -0.73 17.56
C PRO A 378 2.43 -0.78 18.91
N SER A 379 3.15 -1.19 19.96
CA SER A 379 2.64 -1.36 21.32
C SER A 379 2.87 -0.11 22.19
N ARG A 380 2.45 1.07 21.69
CA ARG A 380 2.74 2.44 22.21
C ARG A 380 2.74 2.64 23.74
N ALA A 381 2.02 1.83 24.52
CA ALA A 381 2.03 1.87 26.00
C ALA A 381 3.41 1.60 26.64
N LEU A 382 4.37 1.02 25.91
CA LEU A 382 5.78 0.90 26.34
C LEU A 382 6.66 2.03 25.80
N ASP A 383 6.25 2.66 24.70
CA ASP A 383 7.09 3.54 23.87
C ASP A 383 6.95 5.04 24.29
N ILE A 384 5.91 5.41 25.06
CA ILE A 384 5.65 6.78 25.60
C ILE A 384 6.85 7.38 26.38
N PHE A 385 7.67 6.54 27.02
CA PHE A 385 8.84 6.97 27.80
C PHE A 385 10.16 6.80 27.04
N ASN A 386 10.14 7.00 25.72
CA ASN A 386 11.32 7.02 24.86
C ASN A 386 11.30 8.28 23.98
N LYS A 387 12.41 9.04 23.92
CA LYS A 387 12.46 10.27 23.11
C LYS A 387 12.35 10.00 21.61
N ASN A 388 12.79 8.81 21.17
CA ASN A 388 12.60 8.32 19.80
C ASN A 388 11.25 7.57 19.72
N SER A 389 10.15 8.28 19.98
CA SER A 389 8.84 7.64 20.13
C SER A 389 8.24 7.24 18.77
N ILE A 390 7.89 5.97 18.59
CA ILE A 390 7.18 5.47 17.41
C ILE A 390 5.69 5.83 17.53
N PHE A 391 5.40 7.13 17.46
CA PHE A 391 4.03 7.65 17.52
C PHE A 391 3.42 7.66 16.12
N PHE A 392 4.13 8.28 15.17
CA PHE A 392 3.67 8.61 13.82
C PHE A 392 3.83 7.48 12.77
N TRP A 393 4.69 6.49 13.03
CA TRP A 393 4.97 5.44 12.03
C TRP A 393 3.97 4.28 12.04
N ALA A 394 3.74 3.73 10.87
CA ALA A 394 2.85 2.61 10.60
C ALA A 394 3.57 1.40 10.00
N HIS A 395 2.90 0.25 10.09
CA HIS A 395 3.22 -0.89 9.25
C HIS A 395 2.32 -0.79 8.02
N HIS A 396 2.87 -0.46 6.86
CA HIS A 396 2.11 -0.03 5.70
C HIS A 396 2.08 -1.07 4.56
N GLU A 397 2.93 -2.09 4.62
CA GLU A 397 2.94 -3.19 3.65
C GLU A 397 1.65 -4.04 3.68
N LYS A 398 1.18 -4.36 2.46
CA LYS A 398 0.07 -5.28 2.21
C LYS A 398 0.63 -6.59 1.66
N ILE A 399 0.34 -7.70 2.33
CA ILE A 399 0.87 -9.03 2.04
C ILE A 399 -0.21 -10.08 2.29
N CYS A 400 -0.48 -10.95 1.31
CA CYS A 400 -1.15 -12.23 1.56
C CYS A 400 -0.30 -13.38 1.01
N VAL A 401 0.07 -14.35 1.85
CA VAL A 401 0.83 -15.54 1.44
C VAL A 401 -0.02 -16.78 1.65
N ILE A 402 -0.04 -17.68 0.66
CA ILE A 402 -0.69 -18.98 0.71
C ILE A 402 0.40 -20.07 0.61
N ASP A 403 0.44 -20.94 1.61
CA ASP A 403 1.31 -22.13 1.73
C ASP A 403 2.82 -21.87 1.58
N ASN A 404 3.25 -20.59 1.63
CA ASN A 404 4.60 -20.11 1.28
C ASN A 404 4.95 -20.30 -0.22
N GLU A 405 3.99 -20.73 -1.05
CA GLU A 405 4.14 -21.02 -2.48
C GLU A 405 3.64 -19.89 -3.37
N VAL A 406 2.64 -19.13 -2.91
CA VAL A 406 2.04 -17.97 -3.60
C VAL A 406 2.03 -16.77 -2.65
N ALA A 407 2.42 -15.60 -3.13
CA ALA A 407 2.38 -14.35 -2.36
C ALA A 407 1.81 -13.19 -3.18
N PHE A 408 0.92 -12.41 -2.58
CA PHE A 408 0.34 -11.18 -3.12
C PHE A 408 0.92 -9.98 -2.39
N ILE A 409 1.43 -8.98 -3.12
CA ILE A 409 1.93 -7.71 -2.57
C ILE A 409 1.61 -6.54 -3.51
N GLY A 410 1.46 -5.32 -2.97
CA GLY A 410 1.12 -4.13 -3.76
C GLY A 410 0.53 -3.00 -2.92
N GLY A 411 -0.31 -2.15 -3.52
CA GLY A 411 -1.03 -1.08 -2.83
C GLY A 411 -2.36 -1.51 -2.19
N LEU A 412 -2.96 -2.63 -2.60
CA LEU A 412 -4.30 -3.04 -2.15
C LEU A 412 -4.29 -3.71 -0.77
N ASP A 413 -4.83 -3.00 0.24
CA ASP A 413 -5.20 -3.57 1.55
C ASP A 413 -6.48 -4.43 1.42
N GLN A 414 -6.61 -5.49 2.23
CA GLN A 414 -7.85 -6.26 2.35
C GLN A 414 -8.91 -5.54 3.24
N CYS A 415 -9.32 -4.33 2.85
CA CYS A 415 -10.32 -3.52 3.55
C CYS A 415 -11.26 -2.75 2.60
N PHE A 416 -12.18 -1.98 3.18
CA PHE A 416 -13.25 -1.31 2.44
C PHE A 416 -12.74 -0.17 1.53
N GLY A 417 -13.46 0.05 0.43
CA GLY A 417 -13.19 1.09 -0.57
C GLY A 417 -12.11 0.73 -1.59
N ARG A 418 -11.41 -0.41 -1.43
CA ARG A 418 -10.33 -0.88 -2.34
C ARG A 418 -10.82 -1.68 -3.54
N TYR A 419 -12.05 -2.19 -3.50
CA TYR A 419 -12.62 -2.88 -4.65
C TYR A 419 -13.01 -1.85 -5.72
N ASP A 420 -12.46 -1.97 -6.92
CA ASP A 420 -12.89 -1.20 -8.08
C ASP A 420 -12.67 -2.00 -9.38
N THR A 421 -13.06 -1.38 -10.49
CA THR A 421 -12.96 -1.90 -11.86
C THR A 421 -12.50 -0.79 -12.81
N PRO A 422 -11.93 -1.12 -13.98
CA PRO A 422 -11.44 -0.15 -14.98
C PRO A 422 -12.41 0.96 -15.41
N GLY A 423 -13.72 0.78 -15.21
CA GLY A 423 -14.74 1.80 -15.47
C GLY A 423 -14.94 2.83 -14.35
N HIS A 424 -14.20 2.71 -13.24
CA HIS A 424 -14.10 3.63 -12.10
C HIS A 424 -15.43 4.31 -11.72
N ILE A 425 -16.42 3.48 -11.35
CA ILE A 425 -17.83 3.87 -11.26
C ILE A 425 -18.10 4.72 -10.01
N LEU A 426 -18.79 5.86 -10.20
CA LEU A 426 -19.14 6.81 -9.13
C LEU A 426 -20.44 6.47 -8.37
N VAL A 427 -21.37 5.74 -8.99
CA VAL A 427 -22.75 5.56 -8.53
C VAL A 427 -23.14 4.09 -8.48
N ASP A 428 -23.76 3.67 -7.37
CA ASP A 428 -24.29 2.31 -7.14
C ASP A 428 -25.62 2.43 -6.38
N ASP A 429 -26.65 2.91 -7.06
CA ASP A 429 -28.02 3.10 -6.55
C ASP A 429 -28.88 1.81 -6.61
N LEU A 430 -28.23 0.68 -6.88
CA LEU A 430 -28.82 -0.65 -6.99
C LEU A 430 -29.40 -1.18 -5.66
N LYS A 431 -30.08 -2.32 -5.72
CA LYS A 431 -30.82 -2.89 -4.59
C LYS A 431 -29.89 -3.43 -3.48
N PRO A 432 -30.07 -3.02 -2.21
CA PRO A 432 -29.17 -3.37 -1.10
C PRO A 432 -29.34 -4.80 -0.56
N GLU A 433 -30.37 -5.54 -0.96
CA GLU A 433 -30.65 -6.88 -0.45
C GLU A 433 -29.52 -7.86 -0.81
N LEU A 434 -28.81 -8.34 0.22
CA LEU A 434 -27.76 -9.36 0.12
C LEU A 434 -28.39 -10.77 0.03
N ASP A 435 -29.24 -10.97 -0.96
CA ASP A 435 -29.98 -12.20 -1.27
C ASP A 435 -29.69 -12.63 -2.73
N PRO A 436 -29.32 -13.89 -3.01
CA PRO A 436 -29.20 -14.41 -4.37
C PRO A 436 -30.43 -14.24 -5.28
N THR A 437 -31.64 -13.98 -4.75
CA THR A 437 -32.81 -13.64 -5.58
C THR A 437 -32.79 -12.19 -6.10
N ASN A 438 -31.82 -11.37 -5.70
CA ASN A 438 -31.72 -9.97 -6.12
C ASN A 438 -31.15 -9.87 -7.55
N ASN A 439 -32.03 -9.60 -8.52
CA ASN A 439 -31.65 -9.44 -9.94
C ASN A 439 -30.79 -8.20 -10.22
N HIS A 440 -30.85 -7.16 -9.37
CA HIS A 440 -30.11 -5.90 -9.54
C HIS A 440 -29.35 -5.51 -8.25
N PRO A 441 -28.37 -6.32 -7.81
CA PRO A 441 -27.72 -6.16 -6.51
C PRO A 441 -26.57 -5.16 -6.55
N GLN A 442 -26.38 -4.45 -5.44
CA GLN A 442 -25.24 -3.53 -5.24
C GLN A 442 -23.89 -4.22 -5.44
N VAL A 443 -22.95 -3.45 -6.02
CA VAL A 443 -21.54 -3.83 -6.13
C VAL A 443 -20.81 -3.49 -4.84
N TRP A 444 -21.06 -2.31 -4.26
CA TRP A 444 -20.43 -1.78 -3.05
C TRP A 444 -21.48 -1.70 -1.92
N PRO A 445 -21.74 -2.80 -1.18
CA PRO A 445 -22.71 -2.80 -0.09
C PRO A 445 -22.18 -2.04 1.14
N GLY A 446 -23.01 -1.19 1.73
CA GLY A 446 -22.73 -0.55 3.02
C GLY A 446 -21.44 0.28 3.03
N LYS A 447 -20.55 -0.04 3.98
CA LYS A 447 -19.29 0.70 4.19
C LYS A 447 -18.34 0.63 3.02
N ASP A 448 -18.49 -0.31 2.09
CA ASP A 448 -17.65 -0.37 0.89
C ASP A 448 -17.98 0.72 -0.15
N TYR A 449 -19.15 1.35 -0.04
CA TYR A 449 -19.48 2.58 -0.75
C TYR A 449 -18.99 3.79 0.06
N SER A 450 -17.82 4.31 -0.31
CA SER A 450 -17.10 5.33 0.47
C SER A 450 -16.49 6.43 -0.39
N ASN A 451 -16.52 7.66 0.11
CA ASN A 451 -15.68 8.76 -0.34
C ASN A 451 -14.92 9.37 0.86
N PRO A 452 -13.66 8.94 1.12
CA PRO A 452 -12.83 9.46 2.21
C PRO A 452 -12.50 10.97 2.14
N ARG A 453 -12.67 11.64 0.99
CA ARG A 453 -12.59 13.11 0.89
C ARG A 453 -13.78 13.81 1.56
N ILE A 454 -14.89 13.09 1.72
CA ILE A 454 -16.17 13.57 2.24
C ILE A 454 -16.36 13.15 3.70
N ILE A 455 -16.39 11.84 3.96
CA ILE A 455 -16.65 11.26 5.28
C ILE A 455 -15.72 10.06 5.46
N ASP A 456 -14.85 10.12 6.47
CA ASP A 456 -13.99 9.00 6.87
C ASP A 456 -14.83 7.85 7.48
N PHE A 457 -14.25 6.66 7.57
CA PHE A 457 -14.95 5.45 8.00
C PHE A 457 -15.40 5.54 9.46
N HIS A 458 -16.67 5.26 9.71
CA HIS A 458 -17.24 5.26 11.07
C HIS A 458 -18.27 4.14 11.23
N THR A 459 -18.51 3.74 12.49
CA THR A 459 -19.47 2.67 12.85
C THR A 459 -19.19 1.37 12.07
N LEU A 460 -17.92 0.93 12.08
CA LEU A 460 -17.47 -0.30 11.42
C LEU A 460 -17.95 -1.60 12.12
N ASP A 461 -18.64 -1.49 13.26
CA ASP A 461 -19.52 -2.53 13.81
C ASP A 461 -20.76 -2.82 12.95
N LYS A 462 -21.04 -1.97 11.96
CA LYS A 462 -22.12 -2.15 10.99
C LYS A 462 -21.61 -2.07 9.54
N PRO A 463 -20.94 -3.11 9.04
CA PRO A 463 -20.31 -3.10 7.71
C PRO A 463 -21.31 -2.94 6.54
N PHE A 464 -22.60 -3.22 6.76
CA PHE A 464 -23.64 -3.15 5.73
C PHE A 464 -24.61 -1.96 5.90
N GLU A 465 -24.34 -1.03 6.83
CA GLU A 465 -24.91 0.33 6.76
C GLU A 465 -23.92 1.22 5.99
N ASP A 466 -24.42 2.09 5.11
CA ASP A 466 -23.57 2.95 4.27
C ASP A 466 -22.65 3.88 5.09
N ASN A 467 -21.53 4.33 4.49
CA ASN A 467 -20.69 5.36 5.11
C ASN A 467 -21.14 6.80 4.77
N GLN A 468 -21.96 6.95 3.72
CA GLN A 468 -22.50 8.22 3.24
C GLN A 468 -23.84 7.99 2.54
N ASP A 469 -24.63 9.06 2.33
CA ASP A 469 -25.89 8.94 1.59
C ASP A 469 -25.64 8.72 0.08
N ARG A 470 -25.68 7.47 -0.37
CA ARG A 470 -25.46 7.09 -1.78
C ARG A 470 -26.45 7.73 -2.76
N THR A 471 -27.60 8.24 -2.29
CA THR A 471 -28.56 8.96 -3.14
C THR A 471 -28.13 10.40 -3.46
N LYS A 472 -27.09 10.93 -2.78
CA LYS A 472 -26.66 12.33 -2.88
C LYS A 472 -25.17 12.49 -3.17
N LEU A 473 -24.35 11.50 -2.83
CA LEU A 473 -22.89 11.60 -2.85
C LEU A 473 -22.29 10.40 -3.60
N PRO A 474 -21.51 10.61 -4.68
CA PRO A 474 -20.80 9.54 -5.37
C PRO A 474 -19.70 8.96 -4.47
N ARG A 475 -19.38 7.67 -4.68
CA ARG A 475 -18.14 7.09 -4.13
C ARG A 475 -16.92 7.73 -4.82
N MET A 476 -15.76 7.70 -4.16
CA MET A 476 -14.50 8.02 -4.81
C MET A 476 -13.93 6.74 -5.43
N PRO A 477 -13.69 6.67 -6.75
CA PRO A 477 -13.03 5.53 -7.37
C PRO A 477 -11.59 5.34 -6.87
N TRP A 478 -11.10 4.10 -6.93
CA TRP A 478 -9.83 3.67 -6.34
C TRP A 478 -9.00 2.92 -7.38
N HIS A 479 -8.03 3.62 -7.98
CA HIS A 479 -7.08 3.07 -8.96
C HIS A 479 -5.82 2.56 -8.24
N ASP A 480 -5.48 1.29 -8.42
CA ASP A 480 -4.36 0.67 -7.70
C ASP A 480 -3.63 -0.40 -8.53
N VAL A 481 -2.38 -0.70 -8.17
CA VAL A 481 -1.55 -1.71 -8.84
C VAL A 481 -0.94 -2.64 -7.80
N SER A 482 -1.09 -3.95 -8.03
CA SER A 482 -0.59 -5.01 -7.15
C SER A 482 -0.06 -6.19 -7.98
N MET A 483 0.56 -7.19 -7.34
CA MET A 483 1.08 -8.37 -8.03
C MET A 483 0.85 -9.67 -7.25
N ARG A 484 0.86 -10.79 -7.97
CA ARG A 484 1.09 -12.14 -7.43
C ARG A 484 2.48 -12.63 -7.83
N LEU A 485 3.14 -13.29 -6.89
CA LEU A 485 4.42 -13.98 -6.98
C LEU A 485 4.23 -15.46 -6.68
N VAL A 486 4.98 -16.33 -7.36
CA VAL A 486 4.93 -17.79 -7.15
C VAL A 486 6.34 -18.33 -6.91
N GLY A 487 6.47 -19.38 -6.10
CA GLY A 487 7.73 -20.11 -5.90
C GLY A 487 8.75 -19.36 -5.03
N PRO A 488 10.04 -19.28 -5.41
CA PRO A 488 11.08 -18.69 -4.56
C PRO A 488 10.81 -17.25 -4.11
N ALA A 489 10.29 -16.38 -4.97
CA ALA A 489 9.96 -15.00 -4.60
C ALA A 489 8.81 -14.91 -3.58
N ALA A 490 7.88 -15.86 -3.59
CA ALA A 490 6.85 -15.97 -2.56
C ALA A 490 7.44 -16.43 -1.21
N ARG A 491 8.47 -17.28 -1.22
CA ARG A 491 9.24 -17.66 -0.01
C ARG A 491 10.04 -16.49 0.56
N ASP A 492 10.52 -15.57 -0.27
CA ASP A 492 11.22 -14.35 0.18
C ASP A 492 10.28 -13.42 0.96
N VAL A 493 9.07 -13.19 0.44
CA VAL A 493 7.98 -12.48 1.14
C VAL A 493 7.57 -13.24 2.42
N SER A 494 7.53 -14.58 2.37
CA SER A 494 7.26 -15.43 3.54
C SER A 494 8.31 -15.24 4.64
N ARG A 495 9.61 -15.20 4.28
CA ARG A 495 10.72 -15.00 5.24
C ARG A 495 10.64 -13.64 5.92
N HIS A 496 10.27 -12.58 5.18
CA HIS A 496 9.99 -11.26 5.76
C HIS A 496 8.85 -11.31 6.79
N PHE A 497 7.74 -11.99 6.46
CA PHE A 497 6.62 -12.17 7.39
C PHE A 497 7.05 -12.97 8.64
N VAL A 498 7.79 -14.07 8.49
CA VAL A 498 8.32 -14.89 9.59
C VAL A 498 9.24 -14.08 10.51
N GLN A 499 10.20 -13.33 9.95
CA GLN A 499 11.15 -12.49 10.71
C GLN A 499 10.42 -11.46 11.58
N ARG A 500 9.40 -10.80 11.01
CA ARG A 500 8.52 -9.86 11.71
C ARG A 500 7.63 -10.55 12.75
N TRP A 501 6.98 -11.65 12.40
CA TRP A 501 6.10 -12.39 13.31
C TRP A 501 6.84 -12.80 14.59
N ASN A 502 8.05 -13.34 14.44
CA ASN A 502 8.90 -13.77 15.54
C ASN A 502 9.40 -12.56 16.36
N PHE A 503 9.79 -11.44 15.74
CA PHE A 503 10.07 -10.20 16.47
C PHE A 503 8.88 -9.72 17.32
N LEU A 504 7.70 -9.61 16.70
CA LEU A 504 6.47 -9.20 17.39
C LEU A 504 6.08 -10.17 18.50
N ARG A 505 6.43 -11.46 18.36
CA ARG A 505 6.22 -12.51 19.36
C ARG A 505 7.16 -12.35 20.56
N ARG A 506 8.41 -11.94 20.35
CA ARG A 506 9.43 -11.67 21.39
C ARG A 506 9.17 -10.37 22.17
N LYS A 507 8.71 -9.32 21.49
CA LYS A 507 8.43 -7.99 22.10
C LYS A 507 7.26 -8.01 23.12
N LYS A 508 6.53 -9.13 23.25
CA LYS A 508 5.42 -9.32 24.21
C LYS A 508 5.90 -10.20 25.38
N PRO A 509 6.24 -9.63 26.56
CA PRO A 509 6.97 -10.37 27.60
C PRO A 509 6.08 -11.33 28.39
N THR A 510 4.82 -10.95 28.59
CA THR A 510 3.79 -11.84 29.14
C THR A 510 3.35 -12.84 28.07
N ALA A 511 3.16 -14.10 28.47
CA ALA A 511 2.59 -15.09 27.58
C ALA A 511 1.20 -14.61 27.11
N PRO A 512 0.91 -14.61 25.79
CA PRO A 512 -0.41 -14.22 25.31
C PRO A 512 -1.47 -15.19 25.85
N LYS A 513 -2.65 -14.66 26.23
CA LYS A 513 -3.76 -15.43 26.82
C LYS A 513 -4.22 -16.62 25.96
N ARG A 514 -3.89 -16.60 24.67
CA ARG A 514 -4.04 -17.71 23.71
C ARG A 514 -2.64 -18.07 23.22
N PRO A 515 -2.21 -19.35 23.27
CA PRO A 515 -0.95 -19.78 22.69
C PRO A 515 -0.81 -19.28 21.26
N THR A 516 0.40 -18.83 20.92
CA THR A 516 0.74 -18.29 19.61
C THR A 516 2.11 -18.85 19.26
N PRO A 517 2.30 -19.55 18.13
CA PRO A 517 3.56 -20.19 17.81
C PRO A 517 4.61 -19.18 17.33
N MET A 518 5.87 -19.60 17.31
CA MET A 518 6.89 -19.02 16.41
C MET A 518 6.70 -19.65 15.01
N LEU A 519 7.21 -18.98 13.97
CA LEU A 519 7.23 -19.50 12.60
C LEU A 519 8.66 -19.82 12.15
N LEU A 520 8.79 -20.73 11.19
CA LEU A 520 10.05 -21.08 10.51
C LEU A 520 9.96 -20.63 9.05
N PRO A 521 11.09 -20.25 8.42
CA PRO A 521 11.12 -20.11 6.97
C PRO A 521 11.03 -21.49 6.30
N VAL A 522 10.65 -21.50 5.02
CA VAL A 522 10.78 -22.68 4.16
C VAL A 522 12.20 -22.70 3.56
N PRO A 523 12.84 -23.87 3.41
CA PRO A 523 14.12 -24.00 2.73
C PRO A 523 14.13 -23.45 1.29
N ASP A 524 15.30 -22.99 0.82
CA ASP A 524 15.49 -22.48 -0.55
C ASP A 524 15.47 -23.60 -1.59
N ASP A 525 16.02 -24.76 -1.24
CA ASP A 525 16.09 -26.02 -2.01
C ASP A 525 14.76 -26.81 -2.07
N TYR A 526 13.68 -26.26 -1.51
CA TYR A 526 12.32 -26.79 -1.69
C TYR A 526 11.88 -26.57 -3.15
N THR A 527 11.70 -27.65 -3.90
CA THR A 527 11.45 -27.64 -5.37
C THR A 527 9.98 -27.85 -5.75
N ASN A 528 9.03 -27.62 -4.83
CA ASN A 528 7.59 -27.75 -5.12
C ASN A 528 7.11 -26.57 -5.99
N SER A 529 7.46 -26.62 -7.28
CA SER A 529 7.06 -25.65 -8.29
C SER A 529 5.60 -25.90 -8.68
N LEU A 530 4.77 -24.86 -8.53
CA LEU A 530 3.38 -24.93 -8.99
C LEU A 530 3.36 -24.97 -10.51
N THR A 531 2.68 -25.97 -11.06
CA THR A 531 2.40 -26.06 -12.49
C THR A 531 1.44 -24.95 -12.90
N ILE A 532 1.52 -24.48 -14.14
CA ILE A 532 0.59 -23.48 -14.69
C ILE A 532 -0.89 -23.92 -14.66
N ASP A 533 -1.15 -25.23 -14.55
CA ASP A 533 -2.49 -25.81 -14.35
C ASP A 533 -2.96 -25.82 -12.87
N ASP A 534 -2.15 -25.37 -11.89
CA ASP A 534 -2.59 -25.20 -10.50
C ASP A 534 -3.70 -24.12 -10.45
N PRO A 535 -4.86 -24.38 -9.80
CA PRO A 535 -5.97 -23.42 -9.77
C PRO A 535 -5.59 -22.06 -9.15
N ARG A 536 -4.51 -22.00 -8.34
CA ARG A 536 -3.95 -20.76 -7.77
C ARG A 536 -3.23 -19.87 -8.80
N ILE A 537 -3.10 -20.31 -10.05
CA ILE A 537 -2.48 -19.59 -11.17
C ILE A 537 -3.54 -19.27 -12.25
N CYS A 538 -4.65 -18.62 -11.87
CA CYS A 538 -5.78 -18.44 -12.81
C CYS A 538 -5.72 -17.18 -13.71
N HIS A 539 -5.03 -16.12 -13.28
CA HIS A 539 -4.94 -14.86 -14.03
C HIS A 539 -4.12 -15.00 -15.34
N PRO A 540 -4.59 -14.47 -16.48
CA PRO A 540 -4.06 -14.84 -17.79
C PRO A 540 -2.83 -14.03 -18.23
N HIS A 541 -2.57 -12.85 -17.63
CA HIS A 541 -1.33 -12.06 -17.81
C HIS A 541 -0.19 -12.54 -16.89
N THR A 542 -0.03 -13.85 -16.72
CA THR A 542 1.08 -14.42 -15.94
C THR A 542 2.28 -14.64 -16.85
N SER A 543 3.45 -14.11 -16.48
CA SER A 543 4.74 -14.43 -17.11
C SER A 543 5.50 -15.41 -16.22
N GLU A 544 6.10 -16.44 -16.80
CA GLU A 544 6.86 -17.48 -16.08
C GLU A 544 8.36 -17.18 -16.02
N ALA A 545 8.87 -16.29 -16.88
CA ALA A 545 10.30 -16.20 -17.18
C ALA A 545 11.02 -15.04 -16.46
N CYS A 546 10.30 -14.23 -15.68
CA CYS A 546 10.85 -13.02 -15.07
C CYS A 546 11.92 -13.28 -14.00
N LYS A 547 12.85 -12.33 -13.89
CA LYS A 547 13.75 -12.17 -12.75
C LYS A 547 13.05 -11.27 -11.72
N VAL A 548 12.88 -11.75 -10.50
CA VAL A 548 12.23 -10.98 -9.42
C VAL A 548 13.18 -10.83 -8.25
N GLN A 549 13.18 -9.66 -7.60
CA GLN A 549 13.84 -9.45 -6.32
C GLN A 549 12.91 -8.71 -5.37
N ILE A 550 12.70 -9.26 -4.17
CA ILE A 550 11.92 -8.59 -3.12
C ILE A 550 12.75 -7.47 -2.50
N LEU A 551 12.09 -6.37 -2.15
CA LEU A 551 12.65 -5.15 -1.59
C LEU A 551 11.80 -4.72 -0.39
N ARG A 552 12.37 -3.98 0.55
CA ARG A 552 11.63 -3.49 1.73
C ARG A 552 12.23 -2.21 2.33
N SER A 553 11.38 -1.55 3.11
CA SER A 553 11.76 -0.47 4.03
C SER A 553 11.57 -0.99 5.46
N VAL A 554 12.65 -1.16 6.23
CA VAL A 554 12.59 -1.64 7.63
C VAL A 554 13.71 -1.06 8.51
N SER A 555 13.48 -1.04 9.82
CA SER A 555 14.38 -0.44 10.82
C SER A 555 14.25 -1.13 12.19
N PRO A 556 15.00 -0.70 13.24
CA PRO A 556 14.96 -1.33 14.56
C PRO A 556 13.56 -1.42 15.18
N TRP A 557 12.67 -0.47 14.90
CA TRP A 557 11.33 -0.48 15.52
C TRP A 557 10.39 -1.50 14.89
N SER A 558 10.50 -1.73 13.57
CA SER A 558 9.54 -2.51 12.79
C SER A 558 9.90 -4.00 12.71
N ILE A 559 11.20 -4.34 12.71
CA ILE A 559 11.66 -5.74 12.60
C ILE A 559 12.67 -6.17 13.69
N GLY A 560 13.08 -5.26 14.58
CA GLY A 560 13.89 -5.57 15.75
C GLY A 560 15.41 -5.52 15.55
N SER A 561 15.90 -4.75 14.59
CA SER A 561 17.32 -4.71 14.24
C SER A 561 18.25 -4.15 15.33
N VAL A 562 19.45 -4.75 15.45
CA VAL A 562 20.57 -4.30 16.29
C VAL A 562 21.42 -3.25 15.55
N ASP A 563 22.29 -2.56 16.28
CA ASP A 563 23.30 -1.61 15.77
C ASP A 563 22.73 -0.48 14.90
N ASP A 564 21.46 -0.14 15.13
CA ASP A 564 20.73 0.92 14.43
C ASP A 564 20.61 0.70 12.90
N HIS A 565 20.74 -0.55 12.43
CA HIS A 565 20.65 -0.92 11.01
C HIS A 565 19.25 -0.68 10.43
N VAL A 566 19.23 -0.16 9.19
CA VAL A 566 18.06 0.21 8.40
C VAL A 566 18.24 -0.34 7.00
N GLU A 567 17.18 -0.93 6.43
CA GLU A 567 17.12 -1.30 5.02
C GLU A 567 16.14 -0.38 4.29
N HIS A 568 16.60 0.16 3.16
CA HIS A 568 15.86 1.05 2.26
C HIS A 568 16.03 0.58 0.80
N SER A 569 16.01 -0.74 0.59
CA SER A 569 16.30 -1.38 -0.70
C SER A 569 15.31 -0.99 -1.80
N ILE A 570 14.12 -0.51 -1.42
CA ILE A 570 13.14 0.13 -2.32
C ILE A 570 13.69 1.43 -2.92
N GLN A 571 14.14 2.38 -2.08
CA GLN A 571 14.65 3.68 -2.56
C GLN A 571 15.87 3.49 -3.46
N THR A 572 16.76 2.56 -3.09
CA THR A 572 17.94 2.20 -3.90
C THR A 572 17.52 1.69 -5.27
N ALA A 573 16.57 0.75 -5.35
CA ALA A 573 16.08 0.21 -6.63
C ALA A 573 15.39 1.27 -7.51
N TYR A 574 14.57 2.16 -6.92
CA TYR A 574 13.98 3.30 -7.63
C TYR A 574 15.07 4.20 -8.23
N CYS A 575 16.01 4.65 -7.40
CA CYS A 575 17.04 5.60 -7.79
C CYS A 575 18.01 5.02 -8.84
N GLU A 576 18.40 3.74 -8.73
CA GLU A 576 19.25 3.07 -9.71
C GLU A 576 18.51 2.84 -11.04
N SER A 577 17.26 2.39 -11.02
CA SER A 577 16.47 2.15 -12.24
C SER A 577 16.25 3.44 -13.03
N ILE A 578 15.90 4.55 -12.37
CA ILE A 578 15.74 5.87 -13.01
C ILE A 578 17.06 6.32 -13.64
N LYS A 579 18.20 6.20 -12.93
CA LYS A 579 19.53 6.58 -13.43
C LYS A 579 19.99 5.70 -14.61
N GLN A 580 19.61 4.43 -14.64
CA GLN A 580 19.97 3.48 -15.70
C GLN A 580 19.03 3.54 -16.93
N SER A 581 17.83 4.13 -16.80
CA SER A 581 16.84 4.24 -17.87
C SER A 581 17.39 4.87 -19.16
N LYS A 582 16.94 4.39 -20.31
CA LYS A 582 17.38 4.81 -21.65
C LYS A 582 16.35 5.65 -22.38
N HIS A 583 15.07 5.33 -22.24
CA HIS A 583 13.98 5.83 -23.07
C HIS A 583 12.80 6.35 -22.25
N LEU A 584 12.33 5.59 -21.27
CA LEU A 584 11.06 5.87 -20.59
C LEU A 584 11.13 5.54 -19.10
N ILE A 585 10.58 6.44 -18.28
CA ILE A 585 9.97 6.07 -16.99
C ILE A 585 8.48 6.41 -17.01
N TYR A 586 7.67 5.51 -16.50
CA TYR A 586 6.23 5.69 -16.29
C TYR A 586 5.94 5.39 -14.83
N ILE A 587 5.42 6.36 -14.08
CA ILE A 587 5.21 6.29 -12.63
C ILE A 587 3.74 6.55 -12.30
N GLU A 588 3.16 5.72 -11.44
CA GLU A 588 1.89 6.02 -10.78
C GLU A 588 2.12 5.94 -9.27
N ASN A 589 1.82 7.04 -8.55
CA ASN A 589 2.04 7.08 -7.11
C ASN A 589 1.02 7.93 -6.36
N GLN A 590 0.59 7.45 -5.18
CA GLN A 590 -0.31 8.18 -4.29
C GLN A 590 0.27 9.53 -3.81
N PHE A 591 1.59 9.65 -3.70
CA PHE A 591 2.28 10.87 -3.30
C PHE A 591 3.52 11.09 -4.15
N PHE A 592 3.88 12.37 -4.37
CA PHE A 592 5.14 12.76 -5.00
C PHE A 592 5.81 13.89 -4.21
N VAL A 593 6.44 13.53 -3.10
CA VAL A 593 7.16 14.44 -2.20
C VAL A 593 8.63 14.03 -2.16
N THR A 594 9.52 14.79 -2.79
CA THR A 594 10.91 14.39 -2.98
C THR A 594 11.85 15.56 -3.24
N SER A 595 13.09 15.45 -2.73
CA SER A 595 14.25 16.27 -3.14
C SER A 595 14.03 17.79 -3.11
N THR A 596 13.31 18.28 -2.09
CA THR A 596 12.94 19.69 -1.90
C THR A 596 13.08 20.11 -0.43
N LYS A 597 12.62 21.32 -0.06
CA LYS A 597 12.59 21.82 1.33
C LYS A 597 11.20 22.35 1.70
N SER A 598 10.77 22.09 2.93
CA SER A 598 9.50 22.59 3.47
C SER A 598 9.78 23.34 4.78
N GLY A 599 9.74 24.67 4.73
CA GLY A 599 10.24 25.51 5.81
C GLY A 599 11.73 25.22 6.09
N ASN A 600 12.03 24.71 7.28
CA ASN A 600 13.40 24.34 7.69
C ASN A 600 13.73 22.85 7.49
N THR A 601 12.76 21.97 7.18
CA THR A 601 13.01 20.53 6.98
C THR A 601 13.37 20.25 5.51
N VAL A 602 14.39 19.42 5.30
CA VAL A 602 14.85 18.95 3.99
C VAL A 602 14.23 17.58 3.69
N ILE A 603 13.75 17.39 2.48
CA ILE A 603 13.16 16.14 2.00
C ILE A 603 14.29 15.30 1.38
N GLU A 604 14.89 14.42 2.19
CA GLU A 604 16.15 13.71 1.90
C GLU A 604 16.05 12.60 0.83
N ASN A 605 14.85 12.11 0.49
CA ASN A 605 14.71 11.03 -0.48
C ASN A 605 15.14 11.47 -1.90
N ASN A 606 15.91 10.59 -2.55
CA ASN A 606 16.71 10.92 -3.74
C ASN A 606 16.00 10.63 -5.07
N ILE A 607 14.67 10.42 -5.08
CA ILE A 607 13.93 10.02 -6.29
C ILE A 607 13.83 11.18 -7.29
N GLY A 608 13.43 12.37 -6.82
CA GLY A 608 13.41 13.61 -7.60
C GLY A 608 14.80 13.98 -8.12
N GLU A 609 15.85 13.82 -7.31
CA GLU A 609 17.24 14.00 -7.73
C GLU A 609 17.64 13.02 -8.85
N ALA A 610 17.22 11.75 -8.76
CA ALA A 610 17.47 10.77 -9.81
C ALA A 610 16.76 11.15 -11.13
N ILE A 611 15.53 11.68 -11.06
CA ILE A 611 14.78 12.16 -12.23
C ILE A 611 15.46 13.41 -12.82
N TYR A 612 15.78 14.41 -12.00
CA TYR A 612 16.48 15.64 -12.41
C TYR A 612 17.79 15.33 -13.14
N GLN A 613 18.66 14.50 -12.56
CA GLN A 613 19.93 14.12 -13.18
C GLN A 613 19.72 13.31 -14.48
N ARG A 614 18.63 12.52 -14.57
CA ARG A 614 18.31 11.76 -15.77
C ARG A 614 17.80 12.62 -16.92
N VAL A 615 16.95 13.62 -16.66
CA VAL A 615 16.53 14.63 -17.65
C VAL A 615 17.74 15.46 -18.08
N LEU A 616 18.54 15.94 -17.13
CA LEU A 616 19.73 16.74 -17.43
C LEU A 616 20.75 15.97 -18.29
N ARG A 617 20.86 14.64 -18.10
CA ARG A 617 21.63 13.77 -19.00
C ARG A 617 21.00 13.69 -20.39
N ALA A 618 19.68 13.46 -20.49
CA ALA A 618 18.97 13.37 -21.77
C ALA A 618 19.19 14.62 -22.64
N HIS A 619 18.98 15.79 -22.05
CA HIS A 619 19.15 17.09 -22.70
C HIS A 619 20.60 17.31 -23.17
N LYS A 620 21.60 17.04 -22.31
CA LYS A 620 23.04 17.18 -22.66
C LYS A 620 23.51 16.20 -23.74
N GLU A 621 22.88 15.03 -23.83
CA GLU A 621 23.17 14.00 -24.84
C GLU A 621 22.34 14.20 -26.14
N GLY A 622 21.38 15.12 -26.16
CA GLY A 622 20.42 15.27 -27.26
C GLY A 622 19.53 14.04 -27.48
N THR A 623 19.28 13.24 -26.43
CA THR A 623 18.53 11.98 -26.52
C THR A 623 17.08 12.14 -26.08
N LYS A 624 16.14 11.64 -26.91
CA LYS A 624 14.72 11.55 -26.50
C LYS A 624 14.58 10.58 -25.33
N TRP A 625 14.05 11.11 -24.22
CA TRP A 625 13.73 10.37 -23.00
C TRP A 625 12.51 11.04 -22.34
N ARG A 626 11.58 10.25 -21.78
CA ARG A 626 10.37 10.78 -21.15
C ARG A 626 10.09 10.20 -19.76
N ALA A 627 9.55 11.04 -18.90
CA ALA A 627 8.89 10.73 -17.64
C ALA A 627 7.40 11.08 -17.73
N ILE A 628 6.54 10.06 -17.64
CA ILE A 628 5.09 10.20 -17.53
C ILE A 628 4.72 9.86 -16.09
N ILE A 629 4.19 10.82 -15.33
CA ILE A 629 3.93 10.68 -13.90
C ILE A 629 2.45 10.94 -13.62
N ILE A 630 1.76 9.98 -12.99
CA ILE A 630 0.34 10.09 -12.62
C ILE A 630 0.20 10.09 -11.09
N VAL A 631 -0.46 11.12 -10.57
CA VAL A 631 -0.61 11.41 -9.13
C VAL A 631 -2.02 11.95 -8.81
N PRO A 632 -2.56 11.74 -7.59
CA PRO A 632 -3.87 12.26 -7.21
C PRO A 632 -3.98 13.79 -7.34
N LEU A 633 -5.14 14.27 -7.81
CA LEU A 633 -5.45 15.71 -7.85
C LEU A 633 -5.52 16.29 -6.44
N VAL A 634 -6.09 15.55 -5.48
CA VAL A 634 -6.17 15.94 -4.06
C VAL A 634 -5.90 14.73 -3.14
N PRO A 635 -5.05 14.87 -2.10
CA PRO A 635 -4.82 13.83 -1.10
C PRO A 635 -6.11 13.30 -0.44
N GLY A 636 -6.21 11.98 -0.29
CA GLY A 636 -7.41 11.24 0.15
C GLY A 636 -7.75 11.34 1.64
N PHE A 637 -7.76 12.54 2.21
CA PHE A 637 -8.16 12.85 3.59
C PHE A 637 -9.49 13.64 3.59
N PRO A 638 -10.27 13.61 4.69
CA PRO A 638 -11.48 14.42 4.81
C PRO A 638 -11.19 15.93 4.86
N ALA A 639 -12.27 16.73 4.79
CA ALA A 639 -12.34 18.20 4.78
C ALA A 639 -11.90 18.89 3.47
N ASN A 640 -12.60 19.99 3.13
CA ASN A 640 -12.35 20.82 1.95
C ASN A 640 -11.09 21.68 2.09
N ILE A 641 -10.47 22.08 0.97
CA ILE A 641 -9.17 22.78 0.96
C ILE A 641 -9.22 24.10 1.76
N ASP A 642 -10.36 24.80 1.76
CA ASP A 642 -10.65 26.02 2.51
C ASP A 642 -11.15 25.81 3.96
N GLU A 643 -11.48 24.58 4.36
CA GLU A 643 -11.91 24.29 5.74
C GLU A 643 -10.70 24.25 6.67
N THR A 644 -10.81 24.85 7.87
CA THR A 644 -9.71 24.92 8.85
C THR A 644 -9.17 23.53 9.21
N GLU A 645 -10.02 22.51 9.21
CA GLU A 645 -9.69 21.11 9.51
C GLU A 645 -8.77 20.43 8.46
N ALA A 646 -8.68 20.98 7.24
CA ALA A 646 -7.91 20.38 6.14
C ALA A 646 -6.39 20.68 6.15
N SER A 647 -5.79 20.99 7.32
CA SER A 647 -4.36 21.28 7.46
C SER A 647 -3.46 20.22 6.82
N THR A 648 -3.78 18.94 7.00
CA THR A 648 -3.05 17.82 6.40
C THR A 648 -3.14 17.82 4.87
N VAL A 649 -4.29 18.20 4.30
CA VAL A 649 -4.48 18.29 2.84
C VAL A 649 -3.60 19.39 2.27
N ARG A 650 -3.67 20.61 2.84
CA ARG A 650 -2.88 21.77 2.39
C ARG A 650 -1.38 21.50 2.51
N LEU A 651 -0.90 20.96 3.64
CA LEU A 651 0.52 20.65 3.82
C LEU A 651 1.04 19.62 2.79
N ILE A 652 0.29 18.52 2.55
CA ILE A 652 0.68 17.54 1.54
C ILE A 652 0.71 18.17 0.15
N MET A 653 -0.32 18.96 -0.21
CA MET A 653 -0.36 19.64 -1.51
C MET A 653 0.84 20.59 -1.68
N GLN A 654 1.17 21.39 -0.66
CA GLN A 654 2.34 22.27 -0.69
C GLN A 654 3.64 21.47 -0.89
N CYS A 655 3.86 20.39 -0.14
CA CYS A 655 5.05 19.55 -0.31
C CYS A 655 5.17 18.92 -1.71
N GLN A 656 4.05 18.58 -2.37
CA GLN A 656 4.06 18.10 -3.75
C GLN A 656 4.38 19.23 -4.74
N TYR A 657 3.74 20.40 -4.61
CA TYR A 657 4.06 21.55 -5.46
C TYR A 657 5.52 22.00 -5.33
N LEU A 658 6.07 22.02 -4.11
CA LEU A 658 7.48 22.31 -3.83
C LEU A 658 8.44 21.23 -4.38
N SER A 659 7.98 20.00 -4.59
CA SER A 659 8.79 18.95 -5.24
C SER A 659 8.78 19.09 -6.77
N ILE A 660 7.64 19.49 -7.34
CA ILE A 660 7.39 19.48 -8.78
C ILE A 660 7.77 20.82 -9.44
N ALA A 661 7.15 21.93 -9.02
CA ALA A 661 7.14 23.20 -9.76
C ALA A 661 7.55 24.46 -8.97
N ARG A 662 7.42 24.45 -7.63
CA ARG A 662 7.50 25.69 -6.82
C ARG A 662 8.80 25.82 -6.03
N GLY A 663 9.36 27.02 -6.05
CA GLY A 663 10.62 27.33 -5.38
C GLY A 663 11.85 26.76 -6.09
N PRO A 664 13.05 27.26 -5.74
CA PRO A 664 14.29 26.98 -6.48
C PRO A 664 14.81 25.54 -6.33
N ASP A 665 14.29 24.76 -5.36
CA ASP A 665 14.66 23.36 -5.16
C ASP A 665 13.79 22.37 -5.96
N SER A 666 12.67 22.82 -6.55
CA SER A 666 11.75 21.96 -7.30
C SER A 666 12.34 21.44 -8.61
N ILE A 667 11.87 20.28 -9.09
CA ILE A 667 12.41 19.62 -10.29
C ILE A 667 12.35 20.53 -11.52
N LEU A 668 11.20 21.16 -11.80
CA LEU A 668 11.04 22.01 -12.99
C LEU A 668 11.90 23.28 -12.91
N ALA A 669 11.86 24.01 -11.79
CA ALA A 669 12.67 25.22 -11.61
C ALA A 669 14.18 24.94 -11.73
N ARG A 670 14.64 23.79 -11.20
CA ARG A 670 16.03 23.34 -11.34
C ARG A 670 16.39 22.97 -12.77
N LEU A 671 15.47 22.43 -13.57
CA LEU A 671 15.68 22.14 -14.99
C LEU A 671 15.75 23.41 -15.84
N HIS A 672 14.83 24.36 -15.62
CA HIS A 672 14.88 25.69 -16.24
C HIS A 672 16.19 26.41 -15.91
N ALA A 673 16.60 26.43 -14.64
CA ALA A 673 17.86 27.03 -14.20
C ALA A 673 19.12 26.30 -14.74
N ALA A 674 18.98 25.04 -15.16
CA ALA A 674 20.04 24.29 -15.85
C ALA A 674 20.04 24.48 -17.38
N GLY A 675 19.16 25.34 -17.92
CA GLY A 675 19.07 25.68 -19.34
C GLY A 675 18.03 24.88 -20.15
N VAL A 676 17.31 23.95 -19.53
CA VAL A 676 16.31 23.10 -20.19
C VAL A 676 14.99 23.86 -20.30
N THR A 677 14.79 24.66 -21.36
CA THR A 677 13.57 25.47 -21.54
C THR A 677 12.36 24.71 -22.11
N ASN A 678 12.51 23.42 -22.41
CA ASN A 678 11.49 22.55 -23.03
C ASN A 678 11.25 21.29 -22.18
N THR A 679 11.04 21.46 -20.87
CA THR A 679 10.84 20.35 -19.93
C THR A 679 9.66 19.44 -20.28
N HIS A 680 8.60 19.95 -20.93
CA HIS A 680 7.44 19.16 -21.37
C HIS A 680 7.79 18.03 -22.35
N GLU A 681 8.91 18.12 -23.08
CA GLU A 681 9.40 17.03 -23.93
C GLU A 681 9.93 15.85 -23.11
N TYR A 682 10.32 16.10 -21.84
CA TYR A 682 11.03 15.17 -20.96
C TYR A 682 10.21 14.73 -19.73
N ILE A 683 9.34 15.57 -19.17
CA ILE A 683 8.62 15.29 -17.91
C ILE A 683 7.24 15.95 -17.90
N ASN A 684 6.20 15.16 -17.58
CA ASN A 684 4.81 15.63 -17.47
C ASN A 684 4.10 14.98 -16.27
N PHE A 685 3.22 15.75 -15.64
CA PHE A 685 2.39 15.32 -14.49
C PHE A 685 0.91 15.31 -14.85
N TYR A 686 0.24 14.20 -14.57
CA TYR A 686 -1.16 13.94 -14.88
C TYR A 686 -1.91 13.47 -13.62
N GLY A 687 -3.23 13.57 -13.65
CA GLY A 687 -4.14 12.94 -12.69
C GLY A 687 -5.28 12.22 -13.42
N LEU A 688 -6.21 11.67 -12.65
CA LEU A 688 -7.39 10.96 -13.18
C LEU A 688 -8.69 11.50 -12.58
N ARG A 689 -9.75 11.61 -13.40
CA ARG A 689 -11.08 12.10 -13.00
C ARG A 689 -12.18 11.42 -13.82
N ASN A 690 -13.33 11.13 -13.20
CA ASN A 690 -14.48 10.55 -13.89
C ASN A 690 -15.79 11.30 -13.56
N TRP A 691 -16.87 11.02 -14.29
CA TRP A 691 -18.19 11.61 -14.08
C TRP A 691 -19.32 10.56 -14.16
N ALA A 692 -20.51 10.92 -13.69
CA ALA A 692 -21.72 10.09 -13.73
C ALA A 692 -23.01 10.91 -13.72
N GLU A 693 -24.16 10.24 -13.80
CA GLU A 693 -25.48 10.80 -13.50
C GLU A 693 -26.00 10.18 -12.19
N LEU A 694 -26.43 11.02 -11.24
CA LEU A 694 -26.94 10.61 -9.92
C LEU A 694 -28.28 11.34 -9.67
N ASN A 695 -29.39 10.59 -9.61
CA ASN A 695 -30.74 11.13 -9.38
C ASN A 695 -31.09 12.34 -10.27
N GLY A 696 -30.79 12.25 -11.57
CA GLY A 696 -31.02 13.35 -12.52
C GLY A 696 -30.09 14.54 -12.30
N GLN A 697 -28.88 14.33 -11.78
CA GLN A 697 -27.83 15.34 -11.70
C GLN A 697 -26.50 14.77 -12.22
N TYR A 698 -25.80 15.45 -13.14
CA TYR A 698 -24.42 15.02 -13.48
C TYR A 698 -23.48 15.34 -12.31
N VAL A 699 -22.58 14.42 -11.97
CA VAL A 699 -21.59 14.52 -10.89
C VAL A 699 -20.19 14.16 -11.39
N THR A 700 -19.13 14.63 -10.72
CA THR A 700 -17.74 14.18 -10.94
C THR A 700 -17.00 13.96 -9.62
N GLU A 701 -15.96 13.14 -9.66
CA GLU A 701 -15.00 12.91 -8.58
C GLU A 701 -13.64 12.52 -9.20
N GLN A 702 -12.53 12.74 -8.50
CA GLN A 702 -11.23 12.22 -8.92
C GLN A 702 -11.23 10.69 -8.87
N VAL A 703 -10.55 10.04 -9.81
CA VAL A 703 -10.19 8.63 -9.65
C VAL A 703 -8.92 8.62 -8.79
N TYR A 704 -9.00 8.05 -7.59
CA TYR A 704 -7.91 8.17 -6.62
C TYR A 704 -6.81 7.17 -6.90
N ILE A 705 -5.69 7.67 -7.43
CA ILE A 705 -4.46 6.90 -7.65
C ILE A 705 -3.87 6.51 -6.29
N HIS A 706 -4.16 5.30 -5.85
CA HIS A 706 -3.50 4.66 -4.72
C HIS A 706 -2.33 3.75 -5.15
N ALA A 707 -2.17 3.48 -6.46
CA ALA A 707 -1.03 2.74 -7.00
C ALA A 707 0.33 3.21 -6.45
N LYS A 708 1.30 2.29 -6.39
CA LYS A 708 2.72 2.59 -6.16
C LYS A 708 3.59 1.78 -7.13
N THR A 709 3.61 2.21 -8.39
CA THR A 709 4.31 1.50 -9.48
C THR A 709 5.23 2.40 -10.28
N MET A 710 6.30 1.80 -10.84
CA MET A 710 7.16 2.40 -11.85
C MET A 710 7.52 1.36 -12.91
N VAL A 711 7.28 1.68 -14.19
CA VAL A 711 7.79 0.95 -15.35
C VAL A 711 8.97 1.72 -15.95
N VAL A 712 10.04 1.02 -16.33
CA VAL A 712 11.24 1.59 -16.94
C VAL A 712 11.58 0.85 -18.23
N ASP A 713 11.69 1.60 -19.33
CA ASP A 713 12.06 1.15 -20.69
C ASP A 713 11.25 -0.06 -21.23
N ASP A 714 10.04 -0.32 -20.72
CA ASP A 714 9.28 -1.58 -20.91
C ASP A 714 10.13 -2.84 -20.63
N MET A 715 11.08 -2.77 -19.69
CA MET A 715 12.00 -3.86 -19.33
C MET A 715 12.06 -4.14 -17.82
N THR A 716 11.88 -3.12 -16.98
CA THR A 716 11.89 -3.23 -15.51
C THR A 716 10.60 -2.66 -14.94
N VAL A 717 10.05 -3.31 -13.91
CA VAL A 717 8.88 -2.85 -13.15
C VAL A 717 9.20 -2.89 -11.66
N ILE A 718 8.81 -1.86 -10.92
CA ILE A 718 8.73 -1.89 -9.46
C ILE A 718 7.26 -1.71 -9.06
N ILE A 719 6.72 -2.62 -8.25
CA ILE A 719 5.37 -2.53 -7.64
C ILE A 719 5.51 -2.85 -6.15
N GLY A 720 4.77 -2.16 -5.28
CA GLY A 720 4.77 -2.41 -3.84
C GLY A 720 3.80 -1.53 -3.07
N SER A 721 4.06 -1.35 -1.78
CA SER A 721 3.28 -0.46 -0.90
C SER A 721 3.91 0.94 -0.72
N ALA A 722 5.18 1.11 -1.11
CA ALA A 722 5.98 2.30 -0.82
C ALA A 722 5.66 3.51 -1.73
N ASN A 723 5.25 4.62 -1.12
CA ASN A 723 4.99 5.88 -1.80
C ASN A 723 6.29 6.67 -2.11
N ILE A 724 6.25 7.67 -3.00
CA ILE A 724 7.37 8.61 -3.19
C ILE A 724 7.26 9.71 -2.11
N ASN A 725 7.74 9.38 -0.92
CA ASN A 725 7.94 10.29 0.22
C ASN A 725 8.94 9.70 1.23
N GLU A 726 9.46 10.53 2.14
CA GLU A 726 10.39 10.09 3.19
C GLU A 726 9.86 8.93 4.05
N ARG A 727 8.56 8.94 4.33
CA ARG A 727 7.87 8.00 5.21
C ARG A 727 7.99 6.56 4.71
N SER A 728 7.88 6.36 3.40
CA SER A 728 8.02 5.06 2.75
C SER A 728 9.45 4.73 2.31
N GLN A 729 10.27 5.74 1.95
CA GLN A 729 11.55 5.50 1.26
C GLN A 729 12.77 5.37 2.19
N LEU A 730 12.83 6.09 3.33
CA LEU A 730 14.04 6.12 4.18
C LEU A 730 14.33 4.81 4.95
N GLY A 731 13.37 3.87 5.02
CA GLY A 731 13.49 2.64 5.85
C GLY A 731 13.31 2.87 7.35
N THR A 732 13.75 4.01 7.89
CA THR A 732 13.63 4.42 9.30
C THR A 732 12.19 4.51 9.78
N ARG A 733 11.29 4.99 8.91
CA ARG A 733 9.91 5.42 9.18
C ARG A 733 8.90 4.28 9.02
N ASP A 734 7.96 4.35 8.08
CA ASP A 734 6.97 3.28 7.90
C ASP A 734 7.63 2.03 7.30
N SER A 735 7.11 0.85 7.64
CA SER A 735 7.60 -0.39 7.02
C SER A 735 6.83 -0.72 5.75
N GLU A 736 7.56 -1.04 4.69
CA GLU A 736 7.05 -1.23 3.34
C GLU A 736 7.63 -2.48 2.68
N ILE A 737 6.96 -2.98 1.64
CA ILE A 737 7.46 -4.05 0.78
C ILE A 737 7.23 -3.71 -0.70
N ALA A 738 8.11 -4.19 -1.58
CA ALA A 738 7.98 -4.12 -3.02
C ALA A 738 8.68 -5.31 -3.68
N ALA A 739 8.51 -5.47 -4.98
CA ALA A 739 9.44 -6.25 -5.80
C ALA A 739 9.92 -5.44 -6.99
N CYS A 740 11.16 -5.68 -7.41
CA CYS A 740 11.69 -5.29 -8.71
C CYS A 740 11.63 -6.51 -9.64
N ILE A 741 10.85 -6.40 -10.71
CA ILE A 741 10.63 -7.41 -11.76
C ILE A 741 11.40 -6.96 -13.00
N GLN A 742 12.13 -7.87 -13.63
CA GLN A 742 12.80 -7.66 -14.90
C GLN A 742 12.51 -8.84 -15.83
N ASP A 743 12.19 -8.56 -17.08
CA ASP A 743 11.83 -9.58 -18.07
C ASP A 743 12.83 -9.51 -19.23
N ASP A 744 13.87 -10.35 -19.16
CA ASP A 744 14.93 -10.46 -20.17
C ASP A 744 14.86 -11.75 -21.00
N LYS A 745 13.72 -12.45 -20.95
CA LYS A 745 13.51 -13.76 -21.60
C LYS A 745 12.26 -13.78 -22.47
N ASP A 746 11.13 -13.23 -22.02
CA ASP A 746 9.90 -13.18 -22.82
C ASP A 746 9.80 -11.85 -23.59
N LEU A 747 10.74 -11.67 -24.53
CA LEU A 747 10.94 -10.43 -25.27
C LEU A 747 10.02 -10.33 -26.50
N ILE A 748 9.32 -9.20 -26.63
CA ILE A 748 8.49 -8.84 -27.78
C ILE A 748 9.07 -7.65 -28.54
N ASP A 749 8.68 -7.52 -29.81
CA ASP A 749 8.98 -6.33 -30.62
C ASP A 749 8.04 -5.19 -30.27
N SER A 750 8.62 -4.03 -29.93
CA SER A 750 7.94 -2.74 -29.80
C SER A 750 8.77 -1.66 -30.50
N TYR A 751 8.39 -0.40 -30.33
CA TYR A 751 9.08 0.75 -30.92
C TYR A 751 9.36 1.81 -29.84
N PHE A 752 10.51 2.47 -29.93
CA PHE A 752 10.84 3.68 -29.18
C PHE A 752 11.43 4.74 -30.13
N GLY A 753 10.72 5.86 -30.31
CA GLY A 753 11.09 6.92 -31.26
C GLY A 753 11.12 6.41 -32.71
N GLY A 754 10.18 5.55 -33.09
CA GLY A 754 10.10 4.88 -34.40
C GLY A 754 11.12 3.76 -34.61
N LYS A 755 12.07 3.57 -33.70
CA LYS A 755 13.10 2.52 -33.79
C LYS A 755 12.59 1.22 -33.16
N LYS A 756 12.71 0.10 -33.88
CA LYS A 756 12.38 -1.22 -33.35
C LYS A 756 13.25 -1.55 -32.14
N VAL A 757 12.62 -1.99 -31.06
CA VAL A 757 13.26 -2.40 -29.81
C VAL A 757 12.68 -3.73 -29.33
N LYS A 758 13.48 -4.51 -28.61
CA LYS A 758 12.97 -5.63 -27.82
C LYS A 758 12.64 -5.14 -26.42
N VAL A 759 11.45 -5.47 -25.96
CA VAL A 759 10.92 -5.10 -24.63
C VAL A 759 10.34 -6.33 -23.94
N GLY A 760 10.33 -6.35 -22.61
CA GLY A 760 9.82 -7.47 -21.82
C GLY A 760 8.30 -7.50 -21.82
N ARG A 761 7.69 -8.66 -22.10
CA ARG A 761 6.23 -8.80 -22.17
C ARG A 761 5.55 -8.36 -20.88
N TYR A 762 6.11 -8.71 -19.71
CA TYR A 762 5.52 -8.33 -18.43
C TYR A 762 5.39 -6.81 -18.28
N ALA A 763 6.47 -6.07 -18.55
CA ALA A 763 6.52 -4.62 -18.39
C ALA A 763 5.68 -3.87 -19.44
N HIS A 764 5.81 -4.27 -20.72
CA HIS A 764 5.02 -3.70 -21.80
C HIS A 764 3.52 -3.93 -21.62
N SER A 765 3.10 -5.15 -21.25
CA SER A 765 1.67 -5.45 -21.06
C SER A 765 1.04 -4.64 -19.94
N LEU A 766 1.75 -4.43 -18.82
CA LEU A 766 1.31 -3.57 -17.73
C LEU A 766 1.16 -2.11 -18.17
N ARG A 767 2.19 -1.52 -18.80
CA ARG A 767 2.11 -0.12 -19.28
C ARG A 767 0.97 0.04 -20.30
N MET A 768 0.81 -0.90 -21.23
CA MET A 768 -0.26 -0.84 -22.22
C MET A 768 -1.64 -1.00 -21.60
N ARG A 769 -1.83 -1.83 -20.55
CA ARG A 769 -3.08 -1.92 -19.79
C ARG A 769 -3.44 -0.55 -19.19
N LEU A 770 -2.53 0.01 -18.38
CA LEU A 770 -2.71 1.29 -17.69
C LEU A 770 -2.99 2.43 -18.69
N MET A 771 -2.19 2.56 -19.76
CA MET A 771 -2.40 3.61 -20.76
C MET A 771 -3.70 3.47 -21.56
N CYS A 772 -4.21 2.25 -21.80
CA CYS A 772 -5.50 2.05 -22.45
C CYS A 772 -6.68 2.39 -21.53
N GLU A 773 -6.54 2.07 -20.25
CA GLU A 773 -7.52 2.32 -19.19
C GLU A 773 -7.70 3.82 -18.91
N HIS A 774 -6.60 4.57 -18.77
CA HIS A 774 -6.63 6.02 -18.50
C HIS A 774 -7.26 6.85 -19.62
N ILE A 775 -7.28 6.34 -20.86
CA ILE A 775 -7.97 6.96 -21.99
C ILE A 775 -9.35 6.35 -22.27
N GLY A 776 -9.78 5.36 -21.47
CA GLY A 776 -11.12 4.77 -21.49
C GLY A 776 -11.41 3.80 -22.63
N LEU A 777 -10.41 3.06 -23.11
CA LEU A 777 -10.66 1.89 -23.98
C LEU A 777 -11.18 0.72 -23.14
N ASP A 778 -12.06 -0.13 -23.71
CA ASP A 778 -12.45 -1.39 -23.05
C ASP A 778 -11.29 -2.40 -23.07
N VAL A 779 -10.46 -2.28 -22.03
CA VAL A 779 -9.32 -3.13 -21.76
C VAL A 779 -9.69 -4.60 -21.49
N ASP A 780 -10.93 -4.89 -21.07
CA ASP A 780 -11.38 -6.25 -20.80
C ASP A 780 -11.90 -6.93 -22.08
N GLN A 781 -12.56 -6.21 -23.00
CA GLN A 781 -12.83 -6.68 -24.36
C GLN A 781 -11.50 -6.94 -25.09
N ILE A 782 -10.58 -5.97 -25.06
CA ILE A 782 -9.26 -6.07 -25.68
C ILE A 782 -8.53 -7.33 -25.21
N ASP A 783 -8.60 -7.66 -23.92
CA ASP A 783 -8.00 -8.87 -23.39
C ASP A 783 -8.80 -10.15 -23.72
N ARG A 784 -10.14 -10.15 -23.62
CA ARG A 784 -10.99 -11.28 -24.09
C ARG A 784 -10.63 -11.70 -25.51
N GLU A 785 -10.64 -10.77 -26.45
CA GLU A 785 -10.28 -11.00 -27.85
C GLU A 785 -8.89 -11.63 -28.03
N ARG A 786 -7.90 -11.18 -27.25
CA ARG A 786 -6.53 -11.72 -27.30
C ARG A 786 -6.46 -13.16 -26.81
N TYR A 787 -7.23 -13.51 -25.78
CA TYR A 787 -7.22 -14.85 -25.20
C TYR A 787 -8.00 -15.87 -26.04
N GLU A 788 -9.11 -15.46 -26.68
CA GLU A 788 -9.80 -16.25 -27.69
C GLU A 788 -8.87 -16.58 -28.87
N LYS A 789 -8.21 -15.57 -29.44
CA LYS A 789 -7.24 -15.71 -30.55
C LYS A 789 -6.06 -16.63 -30.17
N LYS A 790 -5.70 -16.72 -28.87
CA LYS A 790 -4.64 -17.61 -28.33
C LYS A 790 -5.09 -19.03 -27.94
N LYS A 791 -6.40 -19.33 -27.86
CA LYS A 791 -6.94 -20.64 -27.41
C LYS A 791 -6.42 -21.15 -26.04
N ALA A 792 -6.01 -20.26 -25.14
CA ALA A 792 -5.31 -20.63 -23.90
C ALA A 792 -6.23 -21.35 -22.89
N LYS A 793 -5.82 -22.53 -22.38
CA LYS A 793 -6.63 -23.34 -21.45
C LYS A 793 -6.90 -22.66 -20.09
N ALA A 794 -5.86 -22.13 -19.44
CA ALA A 794 -5.95 -21.53 -18.10
C ALA A 794 -6.99 -20.39 -18.00
N SER A 795 -7.15 -19.63 -19.10
CA SER A 795 -8.09 -18.50 -19.21
C SER A 795 -9.56 -18.90 -18.95
N LYS A 796 -9.95 -20.17 -19.14
CA LYS A 796 -11.35 -20.64 -19.01
C LYS A 796 -11.96 -20.53 -17.59
N SER A 797 -11.16 -20.29 -16.56
CA SER A 797 -11.67 -20.03 -15.21
C SER A 797 -11.85 -18.52 -14.97
N TYR A 798 -10.82 -17.72 -15.26
CA TYR A 798 -10.83 -16.27 -15.14
C TYR A 798 -11.89 -15.61 -16.05
N MET A 799 -12.09 -16.10 -17.28
CA MET A 799 -13.10 -15.55 -18.20
C MET A 799 -14.56 -15.85 -17.81
N LYS A 800 -14.80 -16.53 -16.68
CA LYS A 800 -16.12 -16.64 -16.05
C LYS A 800 -16.44 -15.49 -15.10
N GLN A 801 -15.49 -14.58 -14.86
CA GLN A 801 -15.83 -13.30 -14.23
C GLN A 801 -16.85 -12.55 -15.11
N PRO A 802 -17.96 -12.04 -14.53
CA PRO A 802 -18.88 -11.21 -15.28
C PRO A 802 -18.19 -9.89 -15.64
N LEU A 803 -18.24 -9.46 -16.91
CA LEU A 803 -17.94 -8.05 -17.17
C LEU A 803 -19.03 -7.18 -16.58
N TRP A 804 -18.66 -5.93 -16.33
CA TRP A 804 -19.64 -4.90 -16.07
C TRP A 804 -20.49 -4.59 -17.32
N ALA A 805 -19.85 -4.57 -18.50
CA ALA A 805 -20.50 -4.34 -19.80
C ALA A 805 -21.56 -5.41 -20.15
N ASP A 806 -21.29 -6.69 -19.84
CA ASP A 806 -22.16 -7.85 -20.15
C ASP A 806 -23.58 -7.75 -19.53
N ARG A 807 -23.84 -6.80 -18.61
CA ARG A 807 -25.14 -6.61 -17.95
C ARG A 807 -25.96 -5.41 -18.43
N HIS A 808 -25.35 -4.43 -19.09
CA HIS A 808 -25.97 -3.09 -19.25
C HIS A 808 -25.87 -2.45 -20.64
N LEU A 809 -25.14 -3.04 -21.59
CA LEU A 809 -25.23 -2.62 -22.99
C LEU A 809 -26.54 -3.11 -23.62
N HIS A 810 -27.30 -2.20 -24.24
CA HIS A 810 -28.37 -2.58 -25.17
C HIS A 810 -27.74 -3.07 -26.50
N ASP A 811 -28.43 -3.97 -27.21
CA ASP A 811 -27.93 -4.57 -28.46
C ASP A 811 -27.59 -3.55 -29.58
N GLU A 812 -28.11 -2.33 -29.48
CA GLU A 812 -27.94 -1.24 -30.45
C GLU A 812 -26.63 -0.44 -30.28
N ASP A 813 -25.98 -0.48 -29.11
CA ASP A 813 -24.75 0.29 -28.82
C ASP A 813 -23.46 -0.40 -29.33
N LYS A 814 -23.56 -1.45 -30.15
CA LYS A 814 -22.45 -2.24 -30.71
C LYS A 814 -21.69 -1.55 -31.86
N ASN A 815 -21.46 -0.25 -31.76
CA ASN A 815 -20.64 0.48 -32.73
C ASN A 815 -19.16 0.44 -32.34
N ASP A 816 -18.27 0.09 -33.28
CA ASP A 816 -16.79 0.12 -33.15
C ASP A 816 -16.19 1.52 -32.92
N ALA A 817 -17.01 2.51 -32.58
CA ALA A 817 -16.61 3.87 -32.27
C ALA A 817 -15.93 3.94 -30.89
N ILE A 818 -15.05 4.93 -30.71
CA ILE A 818 -14.37 5.19 -29.44
C ILE A 818 -15.33 5.94 -28.49
N ASN A 819 -16.31 5.17 -28.01
CA ASN A 819 -17.21 5.53 -26.94
C ASN A 819 -16.52 5.29 -25.60
N CYS A 820 -15.50 6.09 -25.26
CA CYS A 820 -14.98 6.19 -23.88
C CYS A 820 -15.96 6.93 -22.94
N LEU A 821 -17.26 6.76 -23.18
CA LEU A 821 -18.31 6.96 -22.21
C LEU A 821 -18.13 5.83 -21.18
N PRO A 822 -18.23 6.11 -19.86
CA PRO A 822 -18.44 5.03 -18.92
C PRO A 822 -19.63 4.16 -19.36
N PRO A 823 -19.65 2.84 -19.09
CA PRO A 823 -20.72 1.91 -19.52
C PRO A 823 -22.10 2.18 -18.88
N PHE A 824 -22.29 3.37 -18.34
CA PHE A 824 -23.52 3.99 -17.93
C PHE A 824 -23.61 5.38 -18.58
N ILE A 825 -24.29 5.49 -19.73
CA ILE A 825 -25.23 6.60 -19.85
C ILE A 825 -26.36 6.22 -18.88
N GLN A 826 -26.25 6.68 -17.61
CA GLN A 826 -27.12 6.27 -16.50
C GLN A 826 -28.51 6.93 -16.56
N VAL A 827 -29.01 7.14 -17.78
CA VAL A 827 -30.40 7.50 -18.07
C VAL A 827 -31.26 6.30 -17.68
N ASN A 828 -31.62 6.29 -16.40
CA ASN A 828 -32.52 5.32 -15.82
C ASN A 828 -33.91 5.51 -16.47
N LYS A 829 -34.19 4.72 -17.53
CA LYS A 829 -35.43 4.81 -18.31
C LYS A 829 -36.67 4.62 -17.43
N ASP A 830 -36.57 3.84 -16.36
CA ASP A 830 -37.64 3.67 -15.38
C ASP A 830 -37.81 4.91 -14.48
N LEU A 831 -36.74 5.65 -14.19
CA LEU A 831 -36.85 6.96 -13.52
C LEU A 831 -37.56 7.98 -14.42
N ALA A 832 -37.23 8.04 -15.72
CA ALA A 832 -37.96 8.89 -16.68
C ALA A 832 -39.45 8.51 -16.79
N LYS A 833 -39.78 7.23 -16.60
CA LYS A 833 -41.16 6.72 -16.55
C LYS A 833 -41.87 7.13 -15.25
N ASN A 834 -41.22 6.92 -14.10
CA ASN A 834 -41.73 7.31 -12.77
C ASN A 834 -41.89 8.84 -12.61
N THR A 835 -41.05 9.64 -13.29
CA THR A 835 -41.20 11.10 -13.35
C THR A 835 -42.44 11.46 -14.17
N ARG A 836 -42.64 10.86 -15.35
CA ARG A 836 -43.88 11.06 -16.15
C ARG A 836 -45.14 10.66 -15.39
N GLU A 837 -45.13 9.56 -14.66
CA GLU A 837 -46.26 9.16 -13.80
C GLU A 837 -46.51 10.18 -12.67
N LYS A 838 -45.45 10.71 -12.03
CA LYS A 838 -45.59 11.79 -11.02
C LYS A 838 -46.07 13.12 -11.60
N ASP A 839 -45.62 13.46 -12.79
CA ASP A 839 -46.02 14.69 -13.47
C ASP A 839 -47.48 14.59 -13.94
N GLN A 840 -47.91 13.42 -14.42
CA GLN A 840 -49.33 13.12 -14.69
C GLN A 840 -50.19 13.23 -13.41
N ILE A 841 -49.78 12.60 -12.30
CA ILE A 841 -50.51 12.72 -11.02
C ILE A 841 -50.57 14.19 -10.55
N GLN A 842 -49.50 14.97 -10.71
CA GLN A 842 -49.48 16.40 -10.40
C GLN A 842 -50.19 17.28 -11.45
N GLN A 843 -50.58 16.74 -12.60
CA GLN A 843 -51.46 17.39 -13.57
C GLN A 843 -52.92 17.13 -13.16
N GLU A 844 -53.25 15.86 -12.87
CA GLU A 844 -54.57 15.42 -12.39
C GLU A 844 -54.95 16.10 -11.05
N GLU A 845 -54.03 16.22 -10.09
CA GLU A 845 -54.23 16.98 -8.83
C GLU A 845 -54.39 18.50 -9.04
N LYS A 846 -54.09 19.05 -10.23
CA LYS A 846 -54.31 20.48 -10.57
C LYS A 846 -55.57 20.72 -11.39
N ASP A 847 -56.02 19.71 -12.13
CA ASP A 847 -57.19 19.79 -13.01
C ASP A 847 -58.50 19.38 -12.29
N GLU A 848 -58.45 18.92 -11.04
CA GLU A 848 -59.65 18.80 -10.19
C GLU A 848 -60.28 20.18 -9.86
N PRO A 849 -61.58 20.40 -10.13
CA PRO A 849 -62.24 21.67 -9.82
C PRO A 849 -62.57 21.79 -8.31
N PRO A 850 -62.40 22.97 -7.69
CA PRO A 850 -62.63 23.15 -6.26
C PRO A 850 -64.12 23.08 -5.91
N MET A 851 -64.54 22.03 -5.19
CA MET A 851 -65.91 21.92 -4.68
C MET A 851 -66.22 22.99 -3.61
N SER A 852 -67.42 23.56 -3.71
CA SER A 852 -67.90 24.72 -2.95
C SER A 852 -68.35 24.42 -1.52
N GLU A 853 -68.37 25.46 -0.68
CA GLU A 853 -68.78 25.39 0.72
C GLU A 853 -70.24 24.96 0.95
N ILE A 854 -70.44 24.04 1.90
CA ILE A 854 -71.58 23.87 2.83
C ILE A 854 -71.02 23.00 4.00
N GLY A 855 -71.37 23.15 5.28
CA GLY A 855 -72.29 24.08 5.92
C GLY A 855 -72.87 23.45 7.19
N ARG A 856 -72.22 23.66 8.34
CA ARG A 856 -72.66 23.42 9.75
C ARG A 856 -73.79 22.39 10.02
N SER A 857 -73.54 21.37 10.85
CA SER A 857 -73.94 21.37 12.29
C SER A 857 -74.08 19.98 12.97
N ASN A 858 -73.97 20.01 14.32
CA ASN A 858 -74.73 19.27 15.34
C ASN A 858 -74.94 17.73 15.30
N THR A 859 -74.13 17.06 16.12
CA THR A 859 -74.54 16.16 17.23
C THR A 859 -75.62 15.06 17.08
N ARG A 860 -75.15 13.84 17.42
CA ARG A 860 -75.82 12.78 18.22
C ARG A 860 -76.92 11.90 17.58
N GLN A 861 -76.88 10.64 18.03
CA GLN A 861 -77.95 9.62 18.04
C GLN A 861 -78.41 9.13 16.65
N SER A 862 -78.91 7.90 16.47
CA SER A 862 -78.72 6.57 17.10
C SER A 862 -79.78 5.65 16.48
N SER A 863 -79.62 4.32 16.55
CA SER A 863 -80.66 3.33 16.18
C SER A 863 -81.01 3.27 14.67
N ASP A 864 -81.40 2.15 14.07
CA ASP A 864 -81.13 0.74 14.39
C ASP A 864 -81.49 -0.15 13.18
N SER A 865 -81.26 -1.48 13.30
CA SER A 865 -81.98 -2.56 12.59
C SER A 865 -81.82 -2.69 11.05
N SER A 866 -81.96 -3.87 10.42
CA SER A 866 -81.83 -5.27 10.89
C SER A 866 -81.93 -6.27 9.71
N ALA A 867 -81.09 -7.32 9.70
CA ALA A 867 -81.33 -8.69 9.17
C ALA A 867 -79.99 -9.46 9.22
N THR A 868 -79.74 -10.40 10.13
CA THR A 868 -80.12 -11.85 10.14
C THR A 868 -79.58 -12.66 8.95
N SER A 869 -78.87 -13.80 9.13
CA SER A 869 -78.51 -14.52 10.38
C SER A 869 -77.49 -15.66 10.16
N SER A 870 -76.76 -16.03 11.23
CA SER A 870 -76.13 -17.36 11.51
C SER A 870 -75.03 -17.92 10.56
N SER A 871 -73.95 -18.56 11.05
CA SER A 871 -73.51 -18.81 12.44
C SER A 871 -72.07 -19.33 12.56
N ASN A 872 -71.34 -18.83 13.57
CA ASN A 872 -70.25 -19.49 14.35
C ASN A 872 -68.94 -19.90 13.62
N ASN A 873 -67.74 -19.91 14.24
CA ASN A 873 -67.10 -19.26 15.42
C ASN A 873 -65.60 -19.64 15.37
N SER A 874 -64.61 -18.91 15.89
CA SER A 874 -64.58 -17.56 16.51
C SER A 874 -63.11 -17.11 16.69
N ASP A 875 -62.77 -15.87 16.31
CA ASP A 875 -61.43 -15.26 16.52
C ASP A 875 -61.35 -14.40 17.79
N VAL A 876 -60.13 -14.29 18.36
CA VAL A 876 -59.73 -13.26 19.35
C VAL A 876 -58.21 -12.99 19.22
N ALA A 877 -57.69 -11.78 19.02
CA ALA A 877 -58.29 -10.50 18.60
C ALA A 877 -57.21 -9.54 18.03
N GLU A 878 -57.63 -8.50 17.32
CA GLU A 878 -56.76 -7.52 16.63
C GLU A 878 -56.48 -6.21 17.42
N GLN A 879 -55.21 -5.75 17.36
CA GLN A 879 -54.70 -4.43 16.92
C GLN A 879 -55.23 -3.04 17.40
N LYS A 880 -54.33 -2.04 17.26
CA LYS A 880 -54.56 -0.59 16.96
C LYS A 880 -55.22 0.25 18.10
N LYS A 881 -55.08 1.59 18.20
CA LYS A 881 -54.20 2.58 17.53
C LYS A 881 -53.98 3.84 18.43
N TYR A 882 -52.79 4.44 18.33
CA TYR A 882 -52.45 5.90 18.34
C TYR A 882 -53.24 6.92 19.21
N GLY A 883 -52.48 7.74 19.96
CA GLY A 883 -52.90 9.07 20.46
C GLY A 883 -51.71 9.96 20.85
N ARG A 884 -51.72 11.27 20.53
CA ARG A 884 -50.56 12.19 20.71
C ARG A 884 -50.89 13.44 21.56
N ARG A 885 -49.85 13.93 22.26
CA ARG A 885 -49.54 15.33 22.68
C ARG A 885 -50.19 15.99 23.94
N MET A 886 -49.27 16.43 24.83
CA MET A 886 -49.10 17.79 25.42
C MET A 886 -49.73 18.24 26.77
N LYS A 887 -48.85 18.93 27.54
CA LYS A 887 -49.04 20.03 28.54
C LYS A 887 -49.46 19.78 30.01
N ARG A 888 -48.42 19.78 30.88
CA ARG A 888 -48.22 20.60 32.11
C ARG A 888 -49.37 20.86 33.12
N ARG A 889 -49.24 20.28 34.32
CA ARG A 889 -49.32 20.92 35.68
C ARG A 889 -48.57 19.99 36.66
N LEU A 890 -47.67 20.33 37.59
CA LEU A 890 -47.30 21.50 38.44
C LEU A 890 -47.82 21.37 39.90
N LEU A 891 -46.86 21.31 40.86
CA LEU A 891 -46.96 21.21 42.33
C LEU A 891 -47.48 19.89 42.97
N ARG A 892 -47.24 19.56 44.27
CA ARG A 892 -46.07 19.68 45.21
C ARG A 892 -46.48 19.31 46.66
N ARG A 893 -46.01 18.18 47.21
CA ARG A 893 -45.84 17.91 48.67
C ARG A 893 -45.10 16.56 48.84
N ARG A 894 -44.02 16.32 49.60
CA ARG A 894 -43.21 17.03 50.64
C ARG A 894 -43.44 16.59 52.11
N SER A 895 -42.77 15.51 52.50
CA SER A 895 -42.24 15.17 53.84
C SER A 895 -41.14 14.11 53.64
N SER A 896 -39.86 14.28 53.98
CA SER A 896 -39.15 14.56 55.26
C SER A 896 -39.05 13.33 56.18
N GLY A 897 -37.85 12.82 56.53
CA GLY A 897 -36.49 13.23 56.11
C GLY A 897 -35.35 12.57 56.94
N GLN A 898 -34.11 13.08 56.80
CA GLN A 898 -32.89 12.82 57.60
C GLN A 898 -32.31 11.37 57.52
N HIS A 899 -31.11 11.12 56.94
CA HIS A 899 -29.72 11.46 57.32
C HIS A 899 -29.01 10.30 58.08
N THR A 900 -27.71 9.98 57.89
CA THR A 900 -26.62 10.67 57.17
C THR A 900 -25.47 9.73 56.75
N LYS A 901 -24.75 10.09 55.66
CA LYS A 901 -23.32 9.77 55.34
C LYS A 901 -23.01 8.27 55.08
N LYS A 902 -21.99 7.88 54.29
CA LYS A 902 -20.82 8.51 53.60
C LYS A 902 -20.48 7.58 52.39
N ASP A 903 -19.55 7.74 51.43
CA ASP A 903 -18.63 8.73 50.80
C ASP A 903 -18.18 7.95 49.51
N LYS A 904 -18.06 8.39 48.25
CA LYS A 904 -18.22 9.65 47.48
C LYS A 904 -18.34 9.29 45.97
N ALA A 905 -18.83 10.20 45.13
CA ALA A 905 -18.61 10.20 43.68
C ALA A 905 -18.74 11.63 43.10
N GLY A 906 -18.09 11.89 41.96
CA GLY A 906 -18.13 13.16 41.23
C GLY A 906 -16.83 13.98 41.27
N GLN A 907 -16.62 14.95 40.37
CA GLN A 907 -17.41 15.29 39.17
C GLN A 907 -16.56 16.13 38.19
N ALA A 908 -17.02 16.25 36.93
CA ALA A 908 -16.39 17.10 35.92
C ALA A 908 -17.32 18.26 35.52
N ALA A 909 -16.71 19.41 35.17
CA ALA A 909 -17.35 20.68 34.77
C ALA A 909 -18.20 21.36 35.88
N ALA A 910 -18.36 22.68 35.92
CA ALA A 910 -17.90 23.75 35.03
C ALA A 910 -17.60 25.04 35.83
N ALA A 911 -16.88 25.99 35.23
CA ALA A 911 -16.82 27.38 35.72
C ALA A 911 -16.55 28.37 34.58
N ALA A 912 -17.55 29.19 34.25
CA ALA A 912 -17.41 30.42 33.47
C ALA A 912 -18.50 31.42 33.87
N ASN A 913 -18.10 32.69 34.07
CA ASN A 913 -18.92 33.91 34.14
C ASN A 913 -20.03 34.02 35.20
N ALA A 914 -19.68 34.61 36.35
CA ALA A 914 -20.46 35.64 37.07
C ALA A 914 -19.54 36.27 38.15
N MET A 915 -19.56 37.57 38.47
CA MET A 915 -20.18 38.74 37.82
C MET A 915 -19.37 40.00 38.19
N ALA A 916 -19.68 41.17 37.64
CA ALA A 916 -19.05 42.43 38.07
C ALA A 916 -19.59 42.89 39.43
N GLU A 917 -18.74 43.50 40.26
CA GLU A 917 -18.91 44.89 40.74
C GLU A 917 -17.89 45.24 41.85
N SER A 918 -16.99 46.19 41.57
CA SER A 918 -16.37 47.04 42.61
C SER A 918 -16.11 48.42 42.02
N LYS A 919 -16.18 49.46 42.85
CA LYS A 919 -16.34 50.85 42.42
C LYS A 919 -15.14 51.73 42.76
N ARG A 920 -14.85 52.66 41.83
CA ARG A 920 -14.41 54.06 42.03
C ARG A 920 -12.97 54.37 42.48
N LEU A 921 -12.46 55.43 41.81
CA LEU A 921 -11.37 56.35 42.16
C LEU A 921 -9.93 55.76 42.08
N SER A 922 -8.94 56.49 41.57
CA SER A 922 -8.88 57.91 41.15
C SER A 922 -8.11 58.11 39.82
N GLN A 923 -8.48 59.19 39.11
CA GLN A 923 -7.64 60.23 38.46
C GLN A 923 -6.13 59.92 38.25
N GLU A 924 -5.46 60.26 37.13
CA GLU A 924 -5.80 61.06 35.93
C GLU A 924 -4.66 60.88 34.86
N SER A 925 -4.63 61.44 33.63
CA SER A 925 -5.51 62.38 32.89
C SER A 925 -5.56 62.05 31.36
N THR A 926 -5.65 63.07 30.49
CA THR A 926 -5.95 63.05 29.03
C THR A 926 -5.48 64.39 28.39
N PRO A 927 -5.73 64.70 27.10
CA PRO A 927 -5.31 64.04 25.85
C PRO A 927 -4.62 65.05 24.90
N LEU A 928 -4.40 64.70 23.62
CA LEU A 928 -4.43 65.68 22.52
C LEU A 928 -4.87 65.00 21.20
N GLU A 929 -5.48 65.78 20.30
CA GLU A 929 -6.08 65.31 19.03
C GLU A 929 -5.44 66.08 17.81
N PRO A 930 -6.00 66.17 16.58
CA PRO A 930 -5.22 65.94 15.37
C PRO A 930 -4.86 67.22 14.59
N LEU A 931 -4.08 67.07 13.52
CA LEU A 931 -3.81 68.13 12.55
C LEU A 931 -3.99 67.68 11.10
N GLN A 932 -4.49 68.59 10.28
CA GLN A 932 -4.78 68.42 8.85
C GLN A 932 -3.81 69.26 8.00
N SER A 933 -3.52 68.79 6.79
CA SER A 933 -3.07 69.61 5.66
C SER A 933 -3.58 68.97 4.34
N THR A 934 -4.76 69.39 3.88
CA THR A 934 -5.00 70.43 2.86
C THR A 934 -4.83 69.96 1.42
N LYS A 935 -5.87 70.19 0.60
CA LYS A 935 -5.87 69.96 -0.85
C LYS A 935 -5.15 71.09 -1.57
N THR A 936 -4.58 70.79 -2.73
CA THR A 936 -4.58 71.69 -3.88
C THR A 936 -5.24 71.00 -5.07
N GLN A 937 -6.07 71.74 -5.80
CA GLN A 937 -6.43 71.42 -7.17
C GLN A 937 -5.66 72.40 -8.05
N ASP A 938 -5.23 71.95 -9.23
CA ASP A 938 -5.11 72.83 -10.38
C ASP A 938 -5.35 72.04 -11.66
N SER A 939 -5.77 72.72 -12.72
CA SER A 939 -6.31 72.09 -13.93
C SER A 939 -5.83 72.76 -15.21
N ALA A 940 -5.23 71.98 -16.12
CA ALA A 940 -4.99 72.39 -17.51
C ALA A 940 -5.03 71.18 -18.45
N ASN A 941 -5.63 71.35 -19.63
CA ASN A 941 -5.61 70.36 -20.70
C ASN A 941 -4.34 70.51 -21.55
N THR A 942 -3.76 69.39 -21.98
CA THR A 942 -3.21 69.31 -23.35
C THR A 942 -3.20 67.88 -23.88
N THR A 943 -3.58 67.71 -25.15
CA THR A 943 -3.59 66.44 -25.87
C THR A 943 -2.29 66.22 -26.62
N SER A 944 -1.70 65.03 -26.53
CA SER A 944 -0.92 64.46 -27.64
C SER A 944 -0.99 62.92 -27.59
N SER A 945 -1.07 62.30 -28.77
CA SER A 945 -1.17 60.86 -28.94
C SER A 945 0.18 60.26 -29.33
N SER A 946 0.60 59.18 -28.68
CA SER A 946 1.60 58.27 -29.23
C SER A 946 1.19 56.82 -28.95
N THR A 947 1.27 55.97 -29.97
CA THR A 947 0.83 54.57 -29.94
C THR A 947 1.99 53.65 -29.61
N GLY A 948 1.90 52.97 -28.46
CA GLY A 948 2.81 51.88 -28.07
C GLY A 948 2.01 50.73 -27.47
N GLY A 949 1.76 49.69 -28.26
CA GLY A 949 0.90 48.58 -27.86
C GLY A 949 1.63 47.50 -27.06
N ASN A 950 1.35 47.41 -25.76
CA ASN A 950 1.68 46.24 -24.94
C ASN A 950 0.39 45.51 -24.55
N THR A 951 0.09 44.40 -25.23
CA THR A 951 -1.04 43.53 -24.91
C THR A 951 -0.70 42.59 -23.76
N SER A 952 -0.96 43.03 -22.53
CA SER A 952 -1.06 42.15 -21.36
C SER A 952 -2.54 41.94 -21.03
N ILE A 953 -3.02 40.71 -21.16
CA ILE A 953 -4.45 40.37 -21.03
C ILE A 953 -4.77 40.09 -19.56
N LEU A 954 -4.97 41.14 -18.75
CA LEU A 954 -5.55 40.98 -17.40
C LEU A 954 -6.22 42.25 -16.82
N SER A 955 -7.28 42.74 -17.47
CA SER A 955 -8.38 43.51 -16.83
C SER A 955 -9.60 43.50 -17.76
N PRO A 956 -10.84 43.29 -17.26
CA PRO A 956 -11.44 44.14 -16.21
C PRO A 956 -12.07 43.39 -15.02
N THR A 957 -11.48 42.29 -14.55
CA THR A 957 -11.99 41.46 -13.43
C THR A 957 -12.33 42.25 -12.15
N LYS A 958 -11.61 43.36 -11.85
CA LYS A 958 -11.91 44.29 -10.73
C LYS A 958 -13.34 44.87 -10.73
N SER A 959 -14.06 44.86 -11.85
CA SER A 959 -15.46 45.29 -11.94
C SER A 959 -16.43 44.26 -11.35
N ILE A 960 -16.18 42.96 -11.58
CA ILE A 960 -17.10 41.87 -11.21
C ILE A 960 -17.05 41.59 -9.69
N PHE A 961 -15.86 41.66 -9.09
CA PHE A 961 -15.67 41.32 -7.67
C PHE A 961 -16.50 42.15 -6.67
N ASN A 962 -16.90 43.38 -7.03
CA ASN A 962 -17.65 44.29 -6.14
C ASN A 962 -19.19 44.24 -6.31
N LYS A 963 -19.75 43.42 -7.22
CA LYS A 963 -21.20 43.34 -7.40
C LYS A 963 -21.89 42.61 -6.23
N ARG A 964 -22.76 43.33 -5.48
CA ARG A 964 -23.58 42.77 -4.37
C ARG A 964 -24.52 41.64 -4.78
N LYS A 965 -24.86 41.52 -6.07
CA LYS A 965 -25.51 40.36 -6.68
C LYS A 965 -24.86 40.13 -8.05
N SER A 966 -24.48 38.90 -8.33
CA SER A 966 -24.00 38.45 -9.64
C SER A 966 -25.20 37.98 -10.47
N THR A 967 -25.22 38.25 -11.77
CA THR A 967 -26.29 37.82 -12.68
C THR A 967 -25.93 36.54 -13.46
N LYS A 968 -26.76 36.12 -14.41
CA LYS A 968 -26.47 34.97 -15.29
C LYS A 968 -25.43 35.35 -16.36
N GLU A 969 -25.42 36.62 -16.75
CA GLU A 969 -24.50 37.22 -17.70
C GLU A 969 -23.10 37.32 -17.06
N ASP A 970 -23.01 37.75 -15.79
CA ASP A 970 -21.75 37.73 -15.02
C ASP A 970 -21.10 36.33 -14.99
N TYR A 971 -21.90 35.26 -14.98
CA TYR A 971 -21.40 33.90 -15.05
C TYR A 971 -20.88 33.53 -16.44
N LEU A 972 -21.60 33.92 -17.51
CA LEU A 972 -21.19 33.61 -18.88
C LEU A 972 -19.90 34.36 -19.25
N ASP A 973 -19.79 35.63 -18.87
CA ASP A 973 -18.56 36.43 -18.99
C ASP A 973 -17.41 35.73 -18.24
N PHE A 974 -17.63 35.33 -16.98
CA PHE A 974 -16.64 34.56 -16.21
C PHE A 974 -16.21 33.26 -16.90
N TRP A 975 -17.17 32.45 -17.36
CA TRP A 975 -16.93 31.17 -18.04
C TRP A 975 -16.14 31.33 -19.35
N THR A 976 -16.42 32.38 -20.12
CA THR A 976 -15.64 32.71 -21.34
C THR A 976 -14.27 33.33 -21.05
N SER A 977 -14.03 33.81 -19.83
CA SER A 977 -12.74 34.38 -19.39
C SER A 977 -11.74 33.37 -18.82
N LEU A 978 -12.15 32.11 -18.64
CA LEU A 978 -11.27 31.03 -18.17
C LEU A 978 -10.27 30.66 -19.27
N ASP A 979 -9.00 30.53 -18.89
CA ASP A 979 -7.92 30.19 -19.81
C ASP A 979 -7.96 28.68 -20.16
N PRO A 980 -8.11 28.31 -21.45
CA PRO A 980 -7.94 26.93 -21.90
C PRO A 980 -6.45 26.56 -22.04
N ASP A 981 -5.52 27.52 -22.01
CA ASP A 981 -4.10 27.22 -21.99
C ASP A 981 -3.68 26.62 -20.64
N THR A 982 -2.83 25.62 -20.72
CA THR A 982 -2.28 24.91 -19.57
C THR A 982 -0.85 24.52 -19.89
N ASP A 983 0.01 25.51 -20.24
CA ASP A 983 1.43 25.35 -19.95
C ASP A 983 1.57 25.11 -18.45
N ASN A 984 1.69 23.84 -18.12
CA ASN A 984 1.73 23.38 -16.75
C ASN A 984 3.17 23.37 -16.24
N ASN A 985 4.16 23.36 -17.14
CA ASN A 985 5.56 23.25 -16.78
C ASN A 985 6.24 24.62 -16.66
N GLY A 986 5.65 25.68 -17.21
CA GLY A 986 6.23 27.04 -17.24
C GLY A 986 7.30 27.23 -18.32
N ASP A 987 7.37 26.31 -19.29
CA ASP A 987 8.34 26.34 -20.39
C ASP A 987 8.18 27.59 -21.27
N ARG A 988 6.94 28.04 -21.49
CA ARG A 988 6.65 29.29 -22.22
C ARG A 988 7.25 30.49 -21.51
N LYS A 989 7.08 30.58 -20.18
CA LYS A 989 7.67 31.64 -19.35
C LYS A 989 9.19 31.58 -19.39
N ALA A 990 9.80 30.40 -19.24
CA ALA A 990 11.25 30.22 -19.32
C ALA A 990 11.81 30.61 -20.70
N TRP A 991 11.08 30.36 -21.79
CA TRP A 991 11.44 30.79 -23.14
C TRP A 991 11.29 32.31 -23.34
N GLU A 992 10.19 32.91 -22.87
CA GLU A 992 9.98 34.36 -22.90
C GLU A 992 11.06 35.10 -22.09
N GLU A 993 11.42 34.60 -20.91
CA GLU A 993 12.52 35.13 -20.08
C GLU A 993 13.89 34.98 -20.77
N LYS A 994 14.23 33.80 -21.29
CA LYS A 994 15.50 33.57 -22.02
C LYS A 994 15.62 34.44 -23.29
N ARG A 995 14.49 34.69 -23.97
CA ARG A 995 14.43 35.61 -25.12
C ARG A 995 14.70 37.07 -24.71
N ASN A 996 14.31 37.46 -23.50
CA ASN A 996 14.48 38.81 -22.97
C ASN A 996 15.86 39.08 -22.35
N THR A 997 16.58 38.05 -21.86
CA THR A 997 17.91 38.21 -21.26
C THR A 997 19.05 38.42 -22.25
N GLY A 998 18.82 38.21 -23.56
CA GLY A 998 19.64 38.82 -24.62
C GLY A 998 20.99 38.15 -24.91
N GLU A 999 21.05 36.81 -24.96
CA GLU A 999 22.23 36.10 -25.50
C GLU A 999 22.55 36.55 -26.96
N PRO A 1000 23.82 36.55 -27.40
CA PRO A 1000 24.22 37.15 -28.67
C PRO A 1000 23.57 36.49 -29.91
N LYS A 1001 23.06 37.33 -30.82
CA LYS A 1001 22.48 36.91 -32.11
C LYS A 1001 23.47 36.31 -33.12
N SER A 1002 24.71 36.03 -32.73
CA SER A 1002 25.70 35.35 -33.56
C SER A 1002 25.28 33.92 -33.88
N ASP A 1003 24.88 33.18 -32.85
CA ASP A 1003 24.68 31.73 -32.92
C ASP A 1003 23.29 31.42 -33.51
N ALA A 1004 22.37 32.38 -33.39
CA ALA A 1004 21.10 32.43 -34.10
C ALA A 1004 21.22 32.50 -35.65
N ARG A 1005 22.43 32.60 -36.22
CA ARG A 1005 22.66 32.38 -37.66
C ARG A 1005 22.91 30.92 -38.02
N ALA A 1006 23.46 30.10 -37.12
CA ALA A 1006 23.51 28.65 -37.31
C ALA A 1006 22.12 28.02 -37.15
N ALA A 1007 21.27 28.61 -36.30
CA ALA A 1007 19.87 28.22 -36.12
C ALA A 1007 18.94 28.58 -37.28
N LYS A 1008 19.42 29.20 -38.38
CA LYS A 1008 18.60 29.50 -39.56
C LYS A 1008 18.46 28.35 -40.56
N ASP A 1009 19.39 27.40 -40.55
CA ASP A 1009 19.34 26.19 -41.39
C ASP A 1009 18.74 24.99 -40.62
N LEU A 1010 18.25 25.21 -39.39
CA LEU A 1010 17.43 24.28 -38.63
C LEU A 1010 15.98 24.77 -38.63
N PRO A 1011 15.01 23.99 -39.14
CA PRO A 1011 13.59 24.35 -39.08
C PRO A 1011 13.06 24.17 -37.64
N TYR A 1012 13.26 25.18 -36.80
CA TYR A 1012 12.72 25.24 -35.44
C TYR A 1012 12.19 26.63 -35.07
N GLU A 1013 11.35 27.18 -35.94
CA GLU A 1013 10.09 27.71 -35.41
C GLU A 1013 9.21 26.49 -35.06
N PRO A 1014 8.59 26.41 -33.87
CA PRO A 1014 7.73 25.29 -33.52
C PRO A 1014 6.41 25.37 -34.29
N GLU A 1015 6.37 24.79 -35.51
CA GLU A 1015 5.17 24.71 -36.36
C GLU A 1015 3.99 24.07 -35.58
N SER A 1016 4.28 23.09 -34.74
CA SER A 1016 3.40 22.62 -33.66
C SER A 1016 3.39 23.65 -32.53
N ASN A 1017 2.52 24.67 -32.65
CA ASN A 1017 2.42 25.78 -31.69
C ASN A 1017 1.66 25.36 -30.40
N TYR A 1018 2.27 24.43 -29.66
CA TYR A 1018 1.72 23.58 -28.60
C TYR A 1018 1.10 24.33 -27.39
N TYR A 1019 1.45 25.61 -27.25
CA TYR A 1019 1.05 26.51 -26.16
C TYR A 1019 0.19 27.70 -26.63
N SER A 1020 -0.29 27.69 -27.88
CA SER A 1020 -0.90 28.87 -28.51
C SER A 1020 -2.27 28.61 -29.14
N SER A 1021 -2.71 27.36 -29.22
CA SER A 1021 -4.05 27.00 -29.71
C SER A 1021 -5.15 27.35 -28.69
N ALA A 1022 -5.50 28.64 -28.61
CA ALA A 1022 -6.64 29.16 -27.85
C ALA A 1022 -8.00 28.55 -28.28
N LYS A 1023 -8.01 27.82 -29.40
CA LYS A 1023 -9.00 26.80 -29.73
C LYS A 1023 -8.40 25.42 -29.45
N LEU A 1024 -8.86 24.78 -28.38
CA LEU A 1024 -8.81 23.33 -28.26
C LEU A 1024 -9.85 22.75 -29.24
N GLU A 1025 -9.46 22.53 -30.49
CA GLU A 1025 -10.34 21.81 -31.42
C GLU A 1025 -10.47 20.35 -30.95
N PRO A 1026 -11.66 19.73 -31.04
CA PRO A 1026 -11.83 18.33 -30.65
C PRO A 1026 -10.85 17.46 -31.42
N LEU A 1027 -10.08 16.63 -30.70
CA LEU A 1027 -9.22 15.62 -31.32
C LEU A 1027 -10.04 14.80 -32.32
N ASP A 1028 -9.49 14.56 -33.51
CA ASP A 1028 -10.12 13.81 -34.61
C ASP A 1028 -10.12 12.28 -34.33
N VAL A 1029 -10.59 11.92 -33.14
CA VAL A 1029 -10.72 10.56 -32.62
C VAL A 1029 -11.74 9.78 -33.45
N GLY A 1030 -12.78 10.45 -33.98
CA GLY A 1030 -13.82 9.84 -34.81
C GLY A 1030 -13.32 9.19 -36.11
N LYS A 1031 -12.10 9.51 -36.58
CA LYS A 1031 -11.46 8.86 -37.73
C LYS A 1031 -10.38 7.83 -37.36
N ARG A 1032 -10.03 7.70 -36.08
CA ARG A 1032 -9.03 6.74 -35.59
C ARG A 1032 -9.75 5.50 -35.06
N THR A 1033 -9.34 4.30 -35.46
CA THR A 1033 -9.89 3.06 -34.84
C THR A 1033 -9.24 2.82 -33.48
N VAL A 1034 -9.87 2.01 -32.62
CA VAL A 1034 -9.24 1.46 -31.39
C VAL A 1034 -7.88 0.84 -31.71
N GLY A 1035 -7.76 0.13 -32.84
CA GLY A 1035 -6.49 -0.43 -33.31
C GLY A 1035 -5.43 0.59 -33.73
N ASN A 1036 -5.81 1.80 -34.17
CA ASN A 1036 -4.88 2.90 -34.42
C ASN A 1036 -4.35 3.49 -33.11
N ILE A 1037 -5.25 3.77 -32.15
CA ILE A 1037 -4.86 4.32 -30.85
C ILE A 1037 -4.01 3.32 -30.06
N TYR A 1038 -4.37 2.04 -30.07
CA TYR A 1038 -3.55 1.01 -29.44
C TYR A 1038 -2.12 0.99 -30.00
N ARG A 1039 -1.95 1.09 -31.33
CA ARG A 1039 -0.63 1.18 -31.98
C ARG A 1039 0.12 2.46 -31.59
N LEU A 1040 -0.56 3.60 -31.48
CA LEU A 1040 0.04 4.87 -31.04
C LEU A 1040 0.58 4.78 -29.61
N LEU A 1041 -0.17 4.16 -28.69
CA LEU A 1041 0.26 3.93 -27.31
C LEU A 1041 1.49 3.00 -27.21
N GLN A 1042 1.85 2.22 -28.24
CA GLN A 1042 3.02 1.32 -28.15
C GLN A 1042 4.35 2.07 -28.07
N ASP A 1043 4.48 3.24 -28.73
CA ASP A 1043 5.71 4.05 -28.76
C ASP A 1043 5.52 5.43 -28.11
N PRO A 1044 5.69 5.52 -26.77
CA PRO A 1044 5.55 6.77 -26.03
C PRO A 1044 6.68 7.79 -26.27
N LEU A 1045 7.65 7.51 -27.15
CA LEU A 1045 8.69 8.46 -27.58
C LEU A 1045 8.45 9.08 -28.97
N THR A 1046 7.36 8.70 -29.65
CA THR A 1046 6.87 9.46 -30.83
C THR A 1046 6.27 10.79 -30.41
N ASP A 1047 6.31 11.77 -31.31
CA ASP A 1047 5.68 13.08 -31.04
C ASP A 1047 4.16 12.98 -31.24
N GLU A 1048 3.70 12.21 -32.24
CA GLU A 1048 2.28 11.84 -32.37
C GLU A 1048 1.65 11.28 -31.08
N PHE A 1049 2.41 10.52 -30.28
CA PHE A 1049 1.95 10.04 -28.97
C PHE A 1049 1.84 11.18 -27.97
N GLN A 1050 2.85 12.05 -27.90
CA GLN A 1050 2.88 13.17 -26.96
C GLN A 1050 1.72 14.13 -27.25
N ASP A 1051 1.57 14.49 -28.52
CA ASP A 1051 0.47 15.29 -29.06
C ASP A 1051 -0.87 14.70 -28.62
N PHE A 1052 -1.12 13.42 -28.90
CA PHE A 1052 -2.38 12.76 -28.55
C PHE A 1052 -2.60 12.68 -27.03
N TRP A 1053 -1.63 12.17 -26.28
CA TRP A 1053 -1.77 11.89 -24.85
C TRP A 1053 -1.94 13.18 -24.04
N HIS A 1054 -1.13 14.20 -24.33
CA HIS A 1054 -1.17 15.47 -23.63
C HIS A 1054 -2.36 16.33 -24.10
N MET A 1055 -2.69 16.36 -25.41
CA MET A 1055 -3.89 17.08 -25.89
C MET A 1055 -5.18 16.45 -25.33
N LEU A 1056 -5.26 15.13 -25.23
CA LEU A 1056 -6.39 14.44 -24.58
C LEU A 1056 -6.52 14.87 -23.12
N ALA A 1057 -5.41 14.88 -22.37
CA ALA A 1057 -5.40 15.34 -20.98
C ALA A 1057 -5.85 16.81 -20.85
N ARG A 1058 -5.41 17.70 -21.76
CA ARG A 1058 -5.80 19.12 -21.80
C ARG A 1058 -7.27 19.31 -22.14
N ILE A 1059 -7.77 18.63 -23.17
CA ILE A 1059 -9.18 18.65 -23.56
C ILE A 1059 -10.05 18.15 -22.40
N ASN A 1060 -9.72 17.00 -21.79
CA ASN A 1060 -10.47 16.51 -20.63
C ASN A 1060 -10.44 17.53 -19.48
N THR A 1061 -9.28 18.10 -19.12
CA THR A 1061 -9.18 19.15 -18.09
C THR A 1061 -10.10 20.33 -18.38
N ASP A 1062 -10.12 20.85 -19.62
CA ASP A 1062 -10.95 21.99 -20.00
C ASP A 1062 -12.44 21.64 -20.09
N LEU A 1063 -12.81 20.44 -20.55
CA LEU A 1063 -14.18 19.94 -20.54
C LEU A 1063 -14.71 19.75 -19.11
N PHE A 1064 -13.90 19.18 -18.19
CA PHE A 1064 -14.24 19.09 -16.78
C PHE A 1064 -14.37 20.50 -16.15
N ARG A 1065 -13.44 21.42 -16.43
CA ARG A 1065 -13.52 22.83 -15.98
C ARG A 1065 -14.81 23.50 -16.43
N ARG A 1066 -15.12 23.46 -17.73
CA ARG A 1066 -16.30 24.12 -18.33
C ARG A 1066 -17.63 23.50 -17.91
N SER A 1067 -17.68 22.19 -17.72
CA SER A 1067 -18.92 21.50 -17.30
C SER A 1067 -19.21 21.74 -15.82
N PHE A 1068 -18.17 21.63 -14.99
CA PHE A 1068 -18.35 21.39 -13.56
C PHE A 1068 -17.75 22.47 -12.65
N LEU A 1069 -16.80 23.28 -13.14
CA LEU A 1069 -15.93 24.14 -12.32
C LEU A 1069 -15.27 23.34 -11.17
N VAL A 1070 -14.45 22.36 -11.56
CA VAL A 1070 -13.64 21.54 -10.65
C VAL A 1070 -12.45 22.32 -10.09
N THR A 1071 -12.05 21.99 -8.85
CA THR A 1071 -10.74 22.37 -8.28
C THR A 1071 -9.97 21.10 -7.89
N PRO A 1072 -8.63 21.14 -7.73
CA PRO A 1072 -7.72 22.24 -8.12
C PRO A 1072 -7.68 22.46 -9.64
N ASP A 1073 -7.35 23.69 -10.05
CA ASP A 1073 -7.21 24.11 -11.46
C ASP A 1073 -6.22 25.29 -11.59
N ASN A 1074 -5.50 25.39 -12.71
CA ASN A 1074 -4.50 26.44 -12.95
C ASN A 1074 -5.08 27.87 -13.06
N ASN A 1075 -6.39 28.03 -13.29
CA ASN A 1075 -7.10 29.32 -13.27
C ASN A 1075 -7.33 29.87 -11.84
N VAL A 1076 -7.01 29.10 -10.80
CA VAL A 1076 -7.25 29.49 -9.40
C VAL A 1076 -5.90 29.61 -8.67
N ARG A 1077 -5.38 30.84 -8.60
CA ARG A 1077 -4.06 31.17 -8.03
C ARG A 1077 -4.10 31.80 -6.63
N THR A 1078 -5.27 32.29 -6.18
CA THR A 1078 -5.45 32.90 -4.84
C THR A 1078 -6.75 32.46 -4.16
N TRP A 1079 -6.86 32.68 -2.85
CA TRP A 1079 -8.07 32.38 -2.05
C TRP A 1079 -9.28 33.18 -2.51
N ASP A 1080 -9.11 34.45 -2.90
CA ASP A 1080 -10.18 35.27 -3.48
C ASP A 1080 -10.70 34.64 -4.79
N GLN A 1081 -9.79 34.16 -5.65
CA GLN A 1081 -10.16 33.44 -6.87
C GLN A 1081 -10.83 32.10 -6.55
N TYR A 1082 -10.32 31.33 -5.57
CA TYR A 1082 -10.93 30.06 -5.13
C TYR A 1082 -12.35 30.26 -4.62
N HIS A 1083 -12.56 31.22 -3.71
CA HIS A 1083 -13.89 31.51 -3.18
C HIS A 1083 -14.84 32.05 -4.26
N HIS A 1084 -14.33 32.84 -5.22
CA HIS A 1084 -15.12 33.27 -6.38
C HIS A 1084 -15.50 32.08 -7.29
N PHE A 1085 -14.56 31.21 -7.62
CA PHE A 1085 -14.73 30.03 -8.47
C PHE A 1085 -15.73 29.05 -7.85
N ILE A 1086 -15.60 28.74 -6.54
CA ILE A 1086 -16.55 27.93 -5.78
C ILE A 1086 -17.93 28.60 -5.69
N LYS A 1087 -18.01 29.94 -5.59
CA LYS A 1087 -19.28 30.68 -5.63
C LYS A 1087 -19.95 30.58 -7.02
N MET A 1088 -19.20 30.76 -8.10
CA MET A 1088 -19.71 30.62 -9.48
C MET A 1088 -20.19 29.20 -9.74
N ALA A 1089 -19.43 28.19 -9.30
CA ALA A 1089 -19.86 26.80 -9.30
C ALA A 1089 -21.19 26.63 -8.53
N LYS A 1090 -21.29 27.09 -7.27
CA LYS A 1090 -22.54 27.01 -6.49
C LYS A 1090 -23.74 27.67 -7.18
N MET A 1091 -23.55 28.80 -7.86
CA MET A 1091 -24.61 29.50 -8.59
C MET A 1091 -25.06 28.78 -9.86
N PHE A 1092 -24.13 28.31 -10.69
CA PHE A 1092 -24.44 27.63 -11.96
C PHE A 1092 -25.02 26.22 -11.76
N LEU A 1093 -24.45 25.48 -10.81
CA LEU A 1093 -24.85 24.12 -10.45
C LEU A 1093 -26.18 24.05 -9.66
N GLY A 1094 -26.78 25.19 -9.30
CA GLY A 1094 -28.02 25.24 -8.52
C GLY A 1094 -27.92 24.56 -7.15
N ARG A 1095 -26.73 24.57 -6.53
CA ARG A 1095 -26.43 23.81 -5.30
C ARG A 1095 -27.26 24.33 -4.11
N ASN A 1096 -28.01 23.43 -3.48
CA ASN A 1096 -28.61 23.64 -2.16
C ASN A 1096 -27.66 23.10 -1.06
N ASP A 1097 -27.42 23.87 0.01
CA ASP A 1097 -26.52 23.45 1.11
C ASP A 1097 -27.12 22.28 1.93
N VAL A 1098 -26.65 21.06 1.67
CA VAL A 1098 -27.00 19.86 2.45
C VAL A 1098 -26.13 19.78 3.70
N LYS A 1099 -26.73 19.90 4.89
CA LYS A 1099 -26.03 19.70 6.18
C LYS A 1099 -25.89 18.21 6.50
N HIS A 1100 -24.70 17.78 6.89
CA HIS A 1100 -24.42 16.43 7.42
C HIS A 1100 -23.59 16.53 8.72
N GLY A 1101 -23.65 15.49 9.57
CA GLY A 1101 -22.73 15.26 10.70
C GLY A 1101 -22.76 16.24 11.89
N GLY A 1102 -23.24 17.47 11.72
CA GLY A 1102 -23.18 18.54 12.73
C GLY A 1102 -22.05 19.56 12.50
N THR A 1103 -21.13 19.29 11.57
CA THR A 1103 -20.20 20.29 11.03
C THR A 1103 -20.91 21.17 9.98
N LYS A 1104 -20.31 22.32 9.62
CA LYS A 1104 -20.74 23.14 8.48
C LYS A 1104 -20.09 22.65 7.17
N THR A 1105 -20.12 21.35 6.91
CA THR A 1105 -19.68 20.79 5.62
C THR A 1105 -20.61 21.26 4.51
N THR A 1106 -20.26 22.33 3.79
CA THR A 1106 -21.03 22.75 2.61
C THR A 1106 -20.74 21.79 1.47
N ALA A 1107 -21.67 20.84 1.22
CA ALA A 1107 -21.61 19.87 0.12
C ALA A 1107 -20.19 19.28 -0.06
N ALA A 1108 -19.80 18.45 0.90
CA ALA A 1108 -18.42 18.01 1.12
C ALA A 1108 -17.70 17.50 -0.15
N ALA A 1109 -16.40 17.79 -0.21
CA ALA A 1109 -15.52 17.71 -1.38
C ALA A 1109 -15.90 18.69 -2.51
N ALA A 1110 -15.05 19.70 -2.71
CA ALA A 1110 -15.07 20.61 -3.86
C ALA A 1110 -15.00 19.93 -5.25
N ASN A 1111 -14.80 18.61 -5.28
CA ASN A 1111 -14.90 17.77 -6.48
C ASN A 1111 -16.35 17.45 -6.90
N VAL A 1112 -17.29 17.27 -5.96
CA VAL A 1112 -18.65 16.78 -6.28
C VAL A 1112 -19.57 17.92 -6.70
N THR A 1113 -19.61 18.16 -8.00
CA THR A 1113 -20.31 19.27 -8.68
C THR A 1113 -21.53 18.73 -9.43
N THR A 1114 -22.72 19.14 -9.00
CA THR A 1114 -24.02 18.58 -9.42
C THR A 1114 -24.74 19.44 -10.46
N LEU A 1115 -25.06 18.92 -11.65
CA LEU A 1115 -25.84 19.63 -12.68
C LEU A 1115 -27.25 19.03 -12.83
N PRO A 1116 -28.33 19.70 -12.39
CA PRO A 1116 -29.69 19.15 -12.49
C PRO A 1116 -30.19 19.05 -13.94
N LEU A 1117 -30.80 17.92 -14.29
CA LEU A 1117 -31.55 17.72 -15.54
C LEU A 1117 -32.98 18.30 -15.40
N ASN A 1118 -33.33 19.25 -16.26
CA ASN A 1118 -34.64 19.91 -16.29
C ASN A 1118 -34.85 20.59 -17.66
N GLU A 1119 -35.61 19.94 -18.55
CA GLU A 1119 -35.71 20.21 -20.01
C GLU A 1119 -36.13 21.64 -20.39
N ALA A 1120 -36.68 22.43 -19.45
CA ALA A 1120 -37.06 23.83 -19.68
C ALA A 1120 -35.86 24.81 -19.81
N ASN A 1121 -34.62 24.38 -19.52
CA ASN A 1121 -33.44 25.26 -19.55
C ASN A 1121 -32.50 24.92 -20.72
N GLY A 1122 -32.62 25.63 -21.84
CA GLY A 1122 -31.76 25.52 -23.04
C GLY A 1122 -30.27 25.93 -22.87
N GLY A 1123 -29.74 25.84 -21.64
CA GLY A 1123 -28.30 25.83 -21.35
C GLY A 1123 -27.84 24.52 -20.71
N GLN A 1124 -28.68 23.46 -20.72
CA GLN A 1124 -28.35 22.13 -20.23
C GLN A 1124 -27.97 21.16 -21.36
N ASP A 1125 -28.62 21.28 -22.52
CA ASP A 1125 -28.26 20.51 -23.72
C ASP A 1125 -26.80 20.74 -24.11
N THR A 1126 -26.34 21.99 -24.05
CA THR A 1126 -24.93 22.36 -24.29
C THR A 1126 -23.96 21.69 -23.30
N ILE A 1127 -24.31 21.55 -22.02
CA ILE A 1127 -23.42 20.87 -21.05
C ILE A 1127 -23.46 19.36 -21.24
N ARG A 1128 -24.62 18.79 -21.58
CA ARG A 1128 -24.75 17.39 -21.97
C ARG A 1128 -23.91 17.08 -23.22
N GLU A 1129 -23.84 18.01 -24.16
CA GLU A 1129 -22.96 17.95 -25.32
C GLU A 1129 -21.48 18.07 -24.94
N ILE A 1130 -21.09 19.03 -24.08
CA ILE A 1130 -19.70 19.17 -23.59
C ILE A 1130 -19.23 17.89 -22.88
N ILE A 1131 -20.02 17.36 -21.94
CA ILE A 1131 -19.69 16.14 -21.19
C ILE A 1131 -19.53 14.92 -22.11
N ARG A 1132 -20.34 14.82 -23.17
CA ARG A 1132 -20.23 13.77 -24.21
C ARG A 1132 -18.92 13.81 -25.01
N HIS A 1133 -18.09 14.84 -24.88
CA HIS A 1133 -16.75 14.90 -25.51
C HIS A 1133 -15.61 14.44 -24.58
N ILE A 1134 -15.85 14.25 -23.28
CA ILE A 1134 -14.86 13.71 -22.34
C ILE A 1134 -14.51 12.27 -22.75
N ARG A 1135 -13.22 11.89 -22.73
CA ARG A 1135 -12.76 10.55 -23.13
C ARG A 1135 -11.81 9.96 -22.09
N GLY A 1136 -12.27 8.90 -21.42
CA GLY A 1136 -11.50 8.26 -20.35
C GLY A 1136 -11.39 9.12 -19.10
N HIS A 1137 -10.24 9.04 -18.43
CA HIS A 1137 -10.03 9.61 -17.10
C HIS A 1137 -8.84 10.59 -17.02
N LEU A 1138 -7.90 10.51 -17.95
CA LEU A 1138 -6.67 11.29 -17.97
C LEU A 1138 -6.93 12.80 -18.00
N VAL A 1139 -6.31 13.55 -17.08
CA VAL A 1139 -6.33 15.02 -16.97
C VAL A 1139 -4.93 15.56 -16.63
N ILE A 1140 -4.66 16.83 -16.93
CA ILE A 1140 -3.44 17.53 -16.48
C ILE A 1140 -3.48 17.73 -14.96
N TRP A 1141 -2.36 17.51 -14.26
CA TRP A 1141 -2.23 17.80 -12.83
C TRP A 1141 -1.85 19.27 -12.59
N PRO A 1142 -2.62 20.08 -11.84
CA PRO A 1142 -2.55 21.55 -11.94
C PRO A 1142 -1.41 22.18 -11.11
N ASN A 1143 -0.24 22.39 -11.73
CA ASN A 1143 0.94 22.95 -11.07
C ASN A 1143 0.75 24.38 -10.50
N HIS A 1144 -0.12 25.19 -11.09
CA HIS A 1144 -0.29 26.61 -10.74
C HIS A 1144 -1.42 26.88 -9.72
N PHE A 1145 -2.13 25.85 -9.25
CA PHE A 1145 -3.24 26.02 -8.29
C PHE A 1145 -2.76 26.59 -6.94
N MET A 1146 -3.23 27.79 -6.58
CA MET A 1146 -2.82 28.57 -5.41
C MET A 1146 -1.36 29.08 -5.44
N GLU A 1147 -0.71 29.14 -6.61
CA GLU A 1147 0.70 29.56 -6.75
C GLU A 1147 0.99 30.96 -6.18
N ASP A 1148 0.14 31.95 -6.47
CA ASP A 1148 0.39 33.35 -6.11
C ASP A 1148 0.30 33.58 -4.58
N ASP A 1149 -0.61 32.87 -3.90
CA ASP A 1149 -0.73 32.91 -2.42
C ASP A 1149 0.31 32.03 -1.72
N ASP A 1150 0.72 30.91 -2.32
CA ASP A 1150 1.80 30.05 -1.81
C ASP A 1150 3.15 30.79 -1.86
N GLY A 1151 3.40 31.56 -2.92
CA GLY A 1151 4.54 32.48 -3.03
C GLY A 1151 4.52 33.63 -2.01
N GLN A 1152 3.34 34.00 -1.50
CA GLN A 1152 3.17 34.94 -0.37
C GLN A 1152 3.18 34.23 1.00
N ASN A 1153 3.34 32.91 1.03
CA ASN A 1153 3.22 32.04 2.21
C ASN A 1153 1.80 32.03 2.85
N GLU A 1154 0.74 32.44 2.15
CA GLU A 1154 -0.65 32.47 2.65
C GLU A 1154 -1.53 31.32 2.13
N PHE A 1155 -1.00 30.41 1.33
CA PHE A 1155 -1.66 29.12 1.05
C PHE A 1155 -1.84 28.27 2.33
N LEU A 1156 -0.88 28.34 3.27
CA LEU A 1156 -1.04 27.75 4.61
C LEU A 1156 -1.69 28.74 5.57
N PHE A 1157 -2.75 28.30 6.26
CA PHE A 1157 -3.38 29.09 7.33
C PHE A 1157 -2.46 29.19 8.55
N SER A 1158 -2.65 30.21 9.40
CA SER A 1158 -1.87 30.39 10.63
C SER A 1158 -1.89 29.18 11.57
N VAL A 1159 -2.97 28.38 11.56
CA VAL A 1159 -3.04 27.12 12.32
C VAL A 1159 -2.13 26.02 11.75
N ASP A 1160 -1.97 25.98 10.43
CA ASP A 1160 -1.09 25.03 9.74
C ASP A 1160 0.39 25.40 10.02
N LYS A 1161 0.70 26.71 9.96
CA LYS A 1161 2.01 27.30 10.27
C LYS A 1161 2.46 27.09 11.73
N ILE A 1162 1.53 26.81 12.65
CA ILE A 1162 1.79 26.56 14.08
C ILE A 1162 2.06 25.08 14.38
N ALA A 1163 1.64 24.17 13.49
CA ALA A 1163 1.93 22.75 13.65
C ALA A 1163 3.43 22.48 13.37
N PRO A 1164 4.19 21.87 14.31
CA PRO A 1164 5.53 21.37 13.99
C PRO A 1164 5.44 20.25 12.95
N LEU A 1165 6.54 19.98 12.24
CA LEU A 1165 6.63 19.10 11.06
C LEU A 1165 6.41 17.59 11.32
N GLU A 1166 5.78 17.22 12.43
CA GLU A 1166 5.58 15.84 12.93
C GLU A 1166 4.72 14.92 12.03
N ILE A 1167 4.16 15.41 10.92
CA ILE A 1167 3.56 14.56 9.87
C ILE A 1167 4.66 13.82 9.07
N PHE A 1168 5.84 14.44 8.96
CA PHE A 1168 6.93 14.07 8.06
C PHE A 1168 8.33 14.09 8.69
N ASP A 1169 8.48 14.03 10.02
CA ASP A 1169 9.79 13.92 10.70
C ASP A 1169 9.98 12.70 11.63
#